data_AF-A0ABD5BY19-F1
#
_entry.id   AF-A0ABD5BY19-F1
#
_cell.length_a   1.000
_cell.length_b   1.000
_cell.length_c   1.000
_cell.angle_alpha   90.00
_cell.angle_beta   90.00
_cell.angle_gamma   90.00
#
_symmetry.space_group_name_H-M   'P 1'
#
loop_
_entity.id
_entity.type
_entity.pdbx_description
1 polymer ?
#
loop_
_entity_poly.entity_id
_entity_poly.type
_entity_poly.pdbx_seq_one_letter_code
_entity_poly.pdbx_strand_id
1 'polypeptide(L)'
;MTDSINANVVVSMPSQLFTMARSFKAVANGKIYIGKIDTDPVNPENQIQVYVENEDGSHVPVSQPIIINAAGYPVYNGQIAKFVTVQGHSMAVYDAYGAQQFYFPNVLKYDQDQFTSRLADVYGSTLVGGAYFSDIRTYSEKSKKIYCLGRLEPFDGGEGWFYLDDTDTTSDDDDGIILVGASGRRWKRVIEGSYKPEWWGADPTDTVDCHEAFTKCIAAARGKEISLSGKYKFSKPLVIDFNDEASLKITGTGSYNHMANAKTKNLCYLNFDSIPQNSRAITFKGVRGLVLEDFHISHRAGGSSMSVALWLTKIDDFRLTGITVDSDTGPGGQGIRFGESDGTDCAFMGNISHCKVWMHGGGPSFCVQPACTSLLFENCYGIGGCFYFQNCIYCSMNTCASEGSEVSGYGYILHSVEGFTAINCAGEGNKLGVFYLTTGCSQVVLTSPYGAGNGNLTGDIDGALVKLDGTSGANSNILIENPVSHSQVGNVTSDINAVGVNGHTEITNVYSEKLTKGIAGSDSWIQNYLTITGDLSCRDFIPGIPGWTAPGGALIEGKFTRNNKIVSFSVKVSPTNYLSCEHGLSKTTLPSFGGLLYGGAAQVSNTAGTNYGSAMIDTNGVVWMPNITSTSNAIIISGSVLTN
;
A
#
# COMPACT_ATOMS: atom_id res chain seq x y z
N MET A 1 -14.29 -5.86 80.76
CA MET A 1 -14.19 -5.52 79.33
C MET A 1 -14.35 -4.02 79.24
N THR A 2 -13.27 -3.29 79.00
CA THR A 2 -13.34 -1.89 78.58
C THR A 2 -13.37 -1.91 77.06
N ASP A 3 -14.55 -1.71 76.47
CA ASP A 3 -14.66 -1.46 75.04
C ASP A 3 -13.94 -0.15 74.74
N SER A 4 -12.79 -0.23 74.05
CA SER A 4 -12.08 0.94 73.56
C SER A 4 -12.90 1.57 72.43
N ILE A 5 -13.37 2.80 72.64
CA ILE A 5 -14.10 3.57 71.63
C ILE A 5 -13.07 4.28 70.74
N ASN A 6 -12.96 3.88 69.47
CA ASN A 6 -12.14 4.58 68.47
C ASN A 6 -13.00 5.64 67.75
N ALA A 7 -13.17 6.81 68.37
CA ALA A 7 -13.90 7.94 67.77
C ALA A 7 -12.99 8.76 66.84
N ASN A 8 -13.39 8.92 65.57
CA ASN A 8 -12.53 9.51 64.53
C ASN A 8 -13.16 10.69 63.77
N VAL A 9 -14.39 11.12 64.09
CA VAL A 9 -15.10 12.19 63.36
C VAL A 9 -15.55 13.30 64.31
N VAL A 10 -15.05 14.53 64.10
CA VAL A 10 -15.42 15.71 64.90
C VAL A 10 -16.80 16.23 64.47
N VAL A 11 -17.64 16.59 65.44
CA VAL A 11 -18.91 17.27 65.22
C VAL A 11 -18.65 18.78 65.18
N SER A 12 -18.39 19.30 63.99
CA SER A 12 -18.18 20.72 63.72
C SER A 12 -18.99 21.19 62.52
N MET A 13 -19.26 22.49 62.46
CA MET A 13 -19.81 23.10 61.26
C MET A 13 -18.79 22.97 60.11
N PRO A 14 -19.19 22.60 58.87
CA PRO A 14 -18.27 22.55 57.74
C PRO A 14 -17.59 23.90 57.41
N SER A 15 -18.11 25.01 57.94
CA SER A 15 -17.44 26.32 58.04
C SER A 15 -17.13 26.64 59.51
N GLN A 16 -16.04 27.37 59.81
CA GLN A 16 -15.47 27.54 61.17
C GLN A 16 -16.40 28.05 62.30
N LEU A 17 -17.65 28.49 62.03
CA LEU A 17 -18.61 28.97 63.05
C LEU A 17 -20.05 28.51 62.74
N PHE A 18 -20.85 28.18 63.77
CA PHE A 18 -22.30 28.04 63.61
C PHE A 18 -22.96 29.43 63.52
N THR A 19 -23.18 29.92 62.30
CA THR A 19 -23.87 31.19 62.02
C THR A 19 -25.32 30.97 61.60
N MET A 20 -26.17 32.00 61.64
CA MET A 20 -27.54 31.96 61.10
C MET A 20 -27.52 31.84 59.57
N ALA A 21 -28.55 31.23 58.97
CA ALA A 21 -28.58 30.93 57.53
C ALA A 21 -28.60 32.18 56.62
N ARG A 22 -29.00 33.33 57.17
CA ARG A 22 -29.33 34.56 56.44
C ARG A 22 -28.65 35.81 56.99
N SER A 23 -27.72 35.65 57.94
CA SER A 23 -26.91 36.73 58.48
C SER A 23 -25.64 36.17 59.14
N PHE A 24 -24.51 36.87 59.07
CA PHE A 24 -23.26 36.54 59.79
C PHE A 24 -23.36 36.77 61.31
N LYS A 25 -24.38 36.20 61.95
CA LYS A 25 -24.60 36.20 63.40
C LYS A 25 -24.51 34.77 63.91
N ALA A 26 -24.01 34.55 65.12
CA ALA A 26 -24.02 33.24 65.74
C ALA A 26 -25.44 32.66 65.83
N VAL A 27 -25.60 31.34 65.70
CA VAL A 27 -26.84 30.64 66.09
C VAL A 27 -26.91 30.54 67.61
N ALA A 28 -26.93 31.70 68.27
CA ALA A 28 -26.93 31.82 69.73
C ALA A 28 -28.10 31.04 70.33
N ASN A 29 -27.83 30.20 71.33
CA ASN A 29 -28.82 29.34 71.99
C ASN A 29 -29.53 28.35 71.05
N GLY A 30 -28.91 28.05 69.91
CA GLY A 30 -29.38 27.05 68.96
C GLY A 30 -29.15 25.61 69.41
N LYS A 31 -29.62 24.68 68.58
CA LYS A 31 -29.58 23.23 68.81
C LYS A 31 -28.97 22.53 67.62
N ILE A 32 -28.07 21.58 67.87
CA ILE A 32 -27.49 20.68 66.88
C ILE A 32 -28.00 19.27 67.13
N TYR A 33 -28.48 18.62 66.07
CA TYR A 33 -28.91 17.23 66.05
C TYR A 33 -28.04 16.43 65.09
N ILE A 34 -27.65 15.23 65.49
CA ILE A 34 -26.69 14.33 64.83
C ILE A 34 -27.34 12.96 64.65
N GLY A 35 -27.40 12.47 63.41
CA GLY A 35 -28.14 11.24 63.09
C GLY A 35 -27.45 10.36 62.06
N LYS A 36 -28.13 9.26 61.70
CA LYS A 36 -27.71 8.36 60.62
C LYS A 36 -27.68 9.15 59.30
N ILE A 37 -26.66 8.87 58.48
CA ILE A 37 -26.51 9.48 57.15
C ILE A 37 -27.82 9.39 56.35
N ASP A 38 -28.14 10.46 55.64
CA ASP A 38 -29.31 10.64 54.77
C ASP A 38 -30.67 10.57 55.49
N THR A 39 -30.70 10.64 56.83
CA THR A 39 -31.92 10.68 57.64
C THR A 39 -32.06 11.97 58.45
N ASP A 40 -33.31 12.34 58.79
CA ASP A 40 -33.60 13.49 59.65
C ASP A 40 -33.17 13.21 61.11
N PRO A 41 -32.14 13.90 61.64
CA PRO A 41 -31.60 13.67 62.97
C PRO A 41 -32.47 14.27 64.09
N VAL A 42 -33.52 15.02 63.78
CA VAL A 42 -34.46 15.50 64.79
C VAL A 42 -35.33 14.36 65.32
N ASN A 43 -35.63 13.35 64.48
CA ASN A 43 -36.29 12.13 64.92
C ASN A 43 -35.34 11.33 65.84
N PRO A 44 -35.72 11.05 67.11
CA PRO A 44 -34.88 10.29 68.04
C PRO A 44 -34.42 8.91 67.51
N GLU A 45 -35.22 8.23 66.68
CA GLU A 45 -34.87 6.92 66.10
C GLU A 45 -33.71 6.97 65.09
N ASN A 46 -33.48 8.16 64.53
CA ASN A 46 -32.41 8.42 63.59
C ASN A 46 -31.14 8.94 64.28
N GLN A 47 -31.21 9.36 65.54
CA GLN A 47 -30.06 9.90 66.27
C GLN A 47 -29.00 8.83 66.52
N ILE A 48 -27.74 9.23 66.43
CA ILE A 48 -26.60 8.38 66.80
C ILE A 48 -25.94 8.91 68.08
N GLN A 49 -25.18 8.08 68.77
CA GLN A 49 -24.50 8.51 69.99
C GLN A 49 -23.42 9.56 69.68
N VAL A 50 -23.44 10.68 70.39
CA VAL A 50 -22.40 11.71 70.38
C VAL A 50 -21.62 11.65 71.69
N TYR A 51 -20.33 11.94 71.63
CA TYR A 51 -19.47 12.00 72.81
C TYR A 51 -18.80 13.37 72.92
N VAL A 52 -18.51 13.80 74.14
CA VAL A 52 -17.53 14.86 74.40
C VAL A 52 -16.16 14.21 74.56
N GLU A 53 -15.17 14.73 73.86
CA GLU A 53 -13.75 14.36 74.03
C GLU A 53 -13.09 15.35 75.00
N ASN A 54 -12.60 14.84 76.13
CA ASN A 54 -11.88 15.62 77.12
C ASN A 54 -10.41 15.82 76.70
N GLU A 55 -9.70 16.73 77.39
CA GLU A 55 -8.28 17.01 77.11
C GLU A 55 -7.36 15.78 77.29
N ASP A 56 -7.75 14.82 78.13
CA ASP A 56 -7.04 13.56 78.34
C ASP A 56 -7.36 12.49 77.27
N GLY A 57 -8.20 12.82 76.29
CA GLY A 57 -8.64 11.93 75.21
C GLY A 57 -9.77 10.97 75.60
N SER A 58 -10.29 11.02 76.83
CA SER A 58 -11.45 10.22 77.24
C SER A 58 -12.75 10.72 76.60
N HIS A 59 -13.68 9.79 76.32
CA HIS A 59 -14.98 10.09 75.71
C HIS A 59 -16.13 9.91 76.69
N VAL A 60 -16.98 10.94 76.82
CA VAL A 60 -18.19 10.92 77.67
C VAL A 60 -19.43 10.98 76.79
N PRO A 61 -20.38 10.02 76.87
CA PRO A 61 -21.60 10.07 76.06
C PRO A 61 -22.49 11.24 76.47
N VAL A 62 -23.04 11.95 75.49
CA VAL A 62 -23.94 13.09 75.72
C VAL A 62 -25.29 12.89 75.05
N SER A 63 -26.33 13.44 75.68
CA SER A 63 -27.67 13.48 75.11
C SER A 63 -27.78 14.60 74.08
N GLN A 64 -28.57 14.36 73.03
CA GLN A 64 -28.90 15.36 72.02
C GLN A 64 -30.24 16.05 72.34
N PRO A 65 -30.46 17.32 71.91
CA PRO A 65 -29.59 18.15 71.08
C PRO A 65 -28.37 18.71 71.81
N ILE A 66 -27.30 18.97 71.06
CA ILE A 66 -26.14 19.73 71.55
C ILE A 66 -26.49 21.22 71.51
N ILE A 67 -26.19 21.94 72.59
CA ILE A 67 -26.55 23.35 72.72
C ILE A 67 -25.45 24.24 72.18
N ILE A 68 -25.82 25.30 71.46
CA ILE A 68 -24.91 26.35 71.00
C ILE A 68 -24.98 27.53 71.97
N ASN A 69 -23.86 27.99 72.52
CA ASN A 69 -23.85 29.15 73.41
C ASN A 69 -24.09 30.48 72.66
N ALA A 70 -24.20 31.58 73.40
CA ALA A 70 -24.43 32.91 72.84
C ALA A 70 -23.34 33.38 71.83
N ALA A 71 -22.13 32.79 71.91
CA ALA A 71 -21.02 33.09 71.02
C ALA A 71 -20.96 32.18 69.77
N GLY A 72 -21.87 31.21 69.63
CA GLY A 72 -21.95 30.33 68.46
C GLY A 72 -21.14 29.04 68.56
N TYR A 73 -20.70 28.66 69.76
CA TYR A 73 -19.94 27.43 69.99
C TYR A 73 -20.82 26.32 70.60
N PRO A 74 -20.63 25.05 70.20
CA PRO A 74 -21.27 23.93 70.88
C PRO A 74 -20.71 23.81 72.31
N VAL A 75 -21.59 23.62 73.28
CA VAL A 75 -21.24 23.57 74.70
C VAL A 75 -21.78 22.33 75.40
N TYR A 76 -21.00 21.83 76.35
CA TYR A 76 -21.41 20.83 77.32
C TYR A 76 -21.35 21.45 78.73
N ASN A 77 -22.44 21.39 79.49
CA ASN A 77 -22.56 22.06 80.80
C ASN A 77 -22.19 23.56 80.79
N GLY A 78 -22.44 24.26 79.67
CA GLY A 78 -22.16 25.69 79.52
C GLY A 78 -20.72 26.05 79.15
N GLN A 79 -19.80 25.07 79.10
CA GLN A 79 -18.42 25.26 78.63
C GLN A 79 -18.28 24.77 77.19
N ILE A 80 -17.40 25.42 76.42
CA ILE A 80 -17.06 24.98 75.06
C ILE A 80 -16.40 23.61 75.14
N ALA A 81 -16.93 22.65 74.39
CA ALA A 81 -16.47 21.28 74.41
C ALA A 81 -16.30 20.75 72.98
N LYS A 82 -15.38 19.79 72.80
CA LYS A 82 -15.19 19.08 71.53
C LYS A 82 -16.14 17.89 71.49
N PHE A 83 -17.03 17.88 70.51
CA PHE A 83 -17.97 16.78 70.29
C PHE A 83 -17.46 15.89 69.16
N VAL A 84 -17.59 14.57 69.30
CA VAL A 84 -17.13 13.58 68.33
C VAL A 84 -18.15 12.44 68.17
N THR A 85 -18.12 11.78 67.01
CA THR A 85 -18.86 10.54 66.73
C THR A 85 -17.89 9.45 66.27
N VAL A 86 -18.32 8.19 66.42
CA VAL A 86 -17.55 7.01 65.97
C VAL A 86 -17.74 6.69 64.49
N GLN A 87 -18.72 7.33 63.83
CA GLN A 87 -19.07 7.11 62.43
C GLN A 87 -19.55 8.41 61.77
N GLY A 88 -19.60 8.44 60.43
CA GLY A 88 -20.18 9.54 59.67
C GLY A 88 -21.67 9.74 59.98
N HIS A 89 -22.15 10.99 59.86
CA HIS A 89 -23.48 11.37 60.36
C HIS A 89 -24.17 12.45 59.51
N SER A 90 -25.50 12.51 59.61
CA SER A 90 -26.28 13.68 59.22
C SER A 90 -26.28 14.71 60.35
N MET A 91 -26.46 15.99 60.03
CA MET A 91 -26.49 17.07 61.01
C MET A 91 -27.58 18.09 60.68
N ALA A 92 -28.40 18.47 61.66
CA ALA A 92 -29.36 19.57 61.54
C ALA A 92 -29.09 20.62 62.64
N VAL A 93 -29.07 21.89 62.24
CA VAL A 93 -28.83 23.03 63.13
C VAL A 93 -30.06 23.92 63.15
N TYR A 94 -30.59 24.17 64.34
CA TYR A 94 -31.76 25.01 64.58
C TYR A 94 -31.38 26.22 65.42
N ASP A 95 -32.05 27.35 65.18
CA ASP A 95 -31.94 28.52 66.06
C ASP A 95 -32.74 28.36 67.36
N ALA A 96 -32.58 29.35 68.25
CA ALA A 96 -33.29 29.38 69.53
C ALA A 96 -34.83 29.43 69.39
N TYR A 97 -35.34 29.82 68.22
CA TYR A 97 -36.77 29.91 67.92
C TYR A 97 -37.30 28.66 67.21
N GLY A 98 -36.47 27.63 67.01
CA GLY A 98 -36.85 26.37 66.39
C GLY A 98 -36.90 26.41 64.86
N ALA A 99 -36.35 27.44 64.22
CA ALA A 99 -36.22 27.46 62.76
C ALA A 99 -34.91 26.78 62.33
N GLN A 100 -35.00 25.85 61.39
CA GLN A 100 -33.84 25.16 60.82
C GLN A 100 -32.97 26.17 60.07
N GLN A 101 -31.70 26.26 60.47
CA GLN A 101 -30.70 27.09 59.81
C GLN A 101 -29.94 26.27 58.76
N PHE A 102 -29.49 25.07 59.12
CA PHE A 102 -28.73 24.20 58.21
C PHE A 102 -29.14 22.75 58.36
N TYR A 103 -29.04 22.02 57.25
CA TYR A 103 -29.16 20.57 57.20
C TYR A 103 -28.06 20.00 56.31
N PHE A 104 -27.32 19.04 56.85
CA PHE A 104 -26.30 18.28 56.16
C PHE A 104 -26.73 16.81 56.18
N PRO A 105 -27.17 16.23 55.05
CA PRO A 105 -27.56 14.82 55.01
C PRO A 105 -26.37 13.88 55.29
N ASN A 106 -25.14 14.30 54.98
CA ASN A 106 -23.90 13.62 55.34
C ASN A 106 -22.77 14.65 55.49
N VAL A 107 -22.24 14.82 56.70
CA VAL A 107 -21.18 15.81 57.00
C VAL A 107 -19.86 15.46 56.30
N LEU A 108 -19.56 14.18 56.06
CA LEU A 108 -18.32 13.74 55.41
C LEU A 108 -18.22 14.14 53.93
N LYS A 109 -19.33 14.48 53.27
CA LYS A 109 -19.32 15.00 51.87
C LYS A 109 -18.66 16.38 51.75
N TYR A 110 -18.49 17.09 52.87
CA TYR A 110 -17.99 18.46 52.93
C TYR A 110 -16.59 18.56 53.56
N ASP A 111 -15.97 17.42 53.86
CA ASP A 111 -14.60 17.35 54.39
C ASP A 111 -13.58 17.70 53.29
N GLN A 112 -12.60 18.53 53.62
CA GLN A 112 -11.53 18.94 52.69
C GLN A 112 -10.67 17.75 52.25
N ASP A 113 -10.54 16.71 53.09
CA ASP A 113 -9.81 15.48 52.77
C ASP A 113 -10.49 14.66 51.65
N GLN A 114 -11.77 14.91 51.38
CA GLN A 114 -12.46 14.29 50.24
C GLN A 114 -11.85 14.71 48.90
N PHE A 115 -11.29 15.92 48.77
CA PHE A 115 -10.68 16.34 47.50
C PHE A 115 -9.46 15.49 47.16
N THR A 116 -8.54 15.30 48.13
CA THR A 116 -7.36 14.44 47.97
C THR A 116 -7.77 13.00 47.70
N SER A 117 -8.75 12.48 48.45
CA SER A 117 -9.26 11.13 48.23
C SER A 117 -9.90 10.95 46.86
N ARG A 118 -10.63 11.94 46.35
CA ARG A 118 -11.25 11.90 45.02
C ARG A 118 -10.24 12.03 43.90
N LEU A 119 -9.18 12.82 44.08
CA LEU A 119 -8.11 12.96 43.11
C LEU A 119 -7.19 11.73 43.06
N ALA A 120 -7.02 11.03 44.20
CA ALA A 120 -6.27 9.78 44.30
C ALA A 120 -7.06 8.53 43.89
N ASP A 121 -8.38 8.66 43.72
CA ASP A 121 -9.25 7.58 43.24
C ASP A 121 -8.86 7.14 41.82
N VAL A 122 -9.23 5.91 41.44
CA VAL A 122 -8.97 5.36 40.10
C VAL A 122 -9.51 6.25 38.96
N TYR A 123 -10.55 7.03 39.22
CA TYR A 123 -11.12 8.01 38.28
C TYR A 123 -10.70 9.45 38.54
N GLY A 124 -9.75 9.71 39.44
CA GLY A 124 -9.36 11.06 39.84
C GLY A 124 -8.84 11.94 38.70
N SER A 125 -8.30 11.33 37.64
CA SER A 125 -7.90 12.03 36.41
C SER A 125 -9.08 12.76 35.73
N THR A 126 -10.31 12.26 35.86
CA THR A 126 -11.52 12.91 35.30
C THR A 126 -11.86 14.23 36.00
N LEU A 127 -11.27 14.49 37.17
CA LEU A 127 -11.43 15.73 37.93
C LEU A 127 -10.39 16.79 37.55
N VAL A 128 -9.37 16.41 36.77
CA VAL A 128 -8.35 17.33 36.24
C VAL A 128 -8.80 17.82 34.88
N GLY A 129 -9.16 19.11 34.80
CA GLY A 129 -9.55 19.74 33.55
C GLY A 129 -8.42 19.79 32.52
N GLY A 130 -8.79 19.87 31.25
CA GLY A 130 -7.89 20.17 30.15
C GLY A 130 -8.32 21.45 29.42
N ALA A 131 -7.75 21.67 28.23
CA ALA A 131 -7.95 22.88 27.44
C ALA A 131 -8.19 22.54 25.97
N TYR A 132 -8.82 23.45 25.23
CA TYR A 132 -8.81 23.47 23.77
C TYR A 132 -7.75 24.43 23.25
N PHE A 133 -7.56 24.48 21.93
CA PHE A 133 -6.57 25.37 21.31
C PHE A 133 -6.84 26.85 21.64
N SER A 134 -8.12 27.26 21.69
CA SER A 134 -8.52 28.62 22.08
C SER A 134 -8.13 28.96 23.52
N ASP A 135 -8.26 27.99 24.43
CA ASP A 135 -7.94 28.18 25.84
C ASP A 135 -6.42 28.25 26.04
N ILE A 136 -5.65 27.40 25.35
CA ILE A 136 -4.18 27.44 25.39
C ILE A 136 -3.66 28.80 24.88
N ARG A 137 -4.27 29.33 23.81
CA ARG A 137 -3.90 30.66 23.27
C ARG A 137 -4.25 31.81 24.21
N THR A 138 -5.32 31.68 25.00
CA THR A 138 -5.72 32.73 25.95
C THR A 138 -5.09 32.56 27.34
N TYR A 139 -4.45 31.42 27.60
CA TYR A 139 -3.83 31.11 28.88
C TYR A 139 -2.70 32.09 29.23
N SER A 140 -2.86 32.79 30.34
CA SER A 140 -1.90 33.78 30.84
C SER A 140 -1.42 33.50 32.27
N GLU A 141 -1.88 32.41 32.88
CA GLU A 141 -1.54 32.03 34.24
C GLU A 141 -0.16 31.33 34.33
N LYS A 142 0.12 30.65 35.45
CA LYS A 142 1.46 30.16 35.84
C LYS A 142 1.86 28.77 35.31
N SER A 143 0.91 27.95 34.85
CA SER A 143 1.26 26.61 34.36
C SER A 143 2.16 26.70 33.14
N LYS A 144 3.10 25.77 33.04
CA LYS A 144 3.99 25.60 31.89
C LYS A 144 3.66 24.37 31.05
N LYS A 145 2.63 23.61 31.44
CA LYS A 145 2.19 22.41 30.74
C LYS A 145 0.68 22.28 30.82
N ILE A 146 0.03 22.02 29.69
CA ILE A 146 -1.43 21.93 29.59
C ILE A 146 -1.78 20.69 28.77
N TYR A 147 -2.75 19.90 29.25
CA TYR A 147 -3.30 18.81 28.48
C TYR A 147 -4.40 19.35 27.56
N CYS A 148 -4.21 19.19 26.25
CA CYS A 148 -5.18 19.53 25.25
C CYS A 148 -6.18 18.38 25.11
N LEU A 149 -7.48 18.66 25.29
CA LEU A 149 -8.56 17.67 25.14
C LEU A 149 -8.93 17.40 23.68
N GLY A 150 -8.56 18.33 22.80
CA GLY A 150 -8.85 18.37 21.38
C GLY A 150 -8.68 19.80 20.85
N ARG A 151 -8.83 20.01 19.55
CA ARG A 151 -8.73 21.35 18.95
C ARG A 151 -9.95 22.21 19.28
N LEU A 152 -11.14 21.65 19.04
CA LEU A 152 -12.44 22.30 19.20
C LEU A 152 -13.35 21.50 20.14
N GLU A 153 -13.32 20.17 20.01
CA GLU A 153 -14.18 19.26 20.78
C GLU A 153 -13.32 18.20 21.46
N PRO A 154 -13.78 17.61 22.58
CA PRO A 154 -13.08 16.49 23.20
C PRO A 154 -12.92 15.33 22.21
N PHE A 155 -11.73 14.76 22.15
CA PHE A 155 -11.42 13.56 21.36
C PHE A 155 -11.55 13.74 19.83
N ASP A 156 -11.28 14.95 19.32
CA ASP A 156 -11.28 15.26 17.89
C ASP A 156 -9.97 14.90 17.15
N GLY A 157 -9.06 14.16 17.79
CA GLY A 157 -7.74 13.80 17.28
C GLY A 157 -6.65 14.86 17.53
N GLY A 158 -7.02 16.02 18.08
CA GLY A 158 -6.12 17.11 18.44
C GLY A 158 -5.47 16.99 19.82
N GLU A 159 -5.75 15.91 20.55
CA GLU A 159 -5.43 15.78 21.97
C GLU A 159 -3.93 15.64 22.21
N GLY A 160 -3.47 15.95 23.42
CA GLY A 160 -2.08 15.75 23.82
C GLY A 160 -1.52 16.90 24.65
N TRP A 161 -0.30 16.72 25.13
CA TRP A 161 0.35 17.71 25.98
C TRP A 161 0.94 18.85 25.17
N PHE A 162 0.77 20.08 25.66
CA PHE A 162 1.54 21.25 25.25
C PHE A 162 2.39 21.75 26.41
N TYR A 163 3.59 22.23 26.10
CA TYR A 163 4.45 22.91 27.06
C TYR A 163 4.75 24.33 26.59
N LEU A 164 4.95 25.22 27.55
CA LEU A 164 5.35 26.59 27.30
C LEU A 164 6.85 26.66 27.03
N ASP A 165 7.23 27.13 25.85
CA ASP A 165 8.60 27.47 25.52
C ASP A 165 8.78 29.00 25.62
N ASP A 166 9.18 29.45 26.81
CA ASP A 166 9.42 30.87 27.10
C ASP A 166 10.65 31.43 26.36
N THR A 167 11.47 30.58 25.72
CA THR A 167 12.67 31.01 24.99
C THR A 167 12.39 31.27 23.51
N ASP A 168 11.29 30.74 22.98
CA ASP A 168 10.89 30.95 21.60
C ASP A 168 10.00 32.20 21.48
N THR A 169 10.54 33.23 20.83
CA THR A 169 9.84 34.49 20.57
C THR A 169 9.54 34.71 19.09
N THR A 170 9.93 33.78 18.22
CA THR A 170 9.97 34.00 16.76
C THR A 170 9.10 33.05 15.98
N SER A 171 8.84 31.84 16.48
CA SER A 171 7.99 30.90 15.75
C SER A 171 6.57 31.45 15.60
N ASP A 172 6.02 31.25 14.40
CA ASP A 172 4.66 31.58 14.05
C ASP A 172 3.68 30.55 14.63
N ASP A 173 2.42 30.96 14.75
CA ASP A 173 1.33 30.03 15.07
C ASP A 173 1.05 29.18 13.83
N ASP A 174 1.29 27.87 13.92
CA ASP A 174 1.05 26.93 12.82
C ASP A 174 -0.30 26.23 12.94
N ASP A 175 -1.08 26.59 13.97
CA ASP A 175 -2.35 26.01 14.31
C ASP A 175 -2.31 24.49 14.41
N GLY A 176 -1.25 23.91 14.99
CA GLY A 176 -1.17 22.46 15.24
C GLY A 176 -0.15 22.06 16.30
N ILE A 177 1.14 22.31 16.06
CA ILE A 177 2.22 21.97 17.00
C ILE A 177 2.82 23.19 17.69
N ILE A 178 2.56 24.40 17.18
CA ILE A 178 2.92 25.68 17.79
C ILE A 178 1.67 26.54 17.87
N LEU A 179 1.25 26.88 19.08
CA LEU A 179 0.17 27.83 19.34
C LEU A 179 0.75 29.08 19.98
N VAL A 180 0.53 30.24 19.35
CA VAL A 180 0.98 31.52 19.88
C VAL A 180 -0.15 32.14 20.70
N GLY A 181 0.09 32.25 22.00
CA GLY A 181 -0.86 32.85 22.91
C GLY A 181 -0.96 34.37 22.79
N ALA A 182 -2.02 34.95 23.34
CA ALA A 182 -2.33 36.38 23.28
C ALA A 182 -1.24 37.29 23.90
N SER A 183 -0.38 36.73 24.76
CA SER A 183 0.79 37.43 25.32
C SER A 183 2.09 37.20 24.54
N GLY A 184 2.02 36.60 23.35
CA GLY A 184 3.18 36.19 22.55
C GLY A 184 3.88 34.93 23.08
N ARG A 185 3.28 34.18 23.99
CA ARG A 185 3.84 32.90 24.49
C ARG A 185 3.74 31.81 23.44
N ARG A 186 4.77 30.96 23.29
CA ARG A 186 4.76 29.85 22.34
C ARG A 186 4.50 28.55 23.09
N TRP A 187 3.35 27.96 22.83
CA TRP A 187 2.99 26.63 23.32
C TRP A 187 3.35 25.60 22.28
N LYS A 188 4.26 24.69 22.63
CA LYS A 188 4.72 23.63 21.74
C LYS A 188 4.11 22.30 22.13
N ARG A 189 3.63 21.56 21.15
CA ARG A 189 3.14 20.19 21.36
C ARG A 189 4.30 19.29 21.79
N VAL A 190 4.05 18.45 22.78
CA VAL A 190 4.91 17.32 23.11
C VAL A 190 4.65 16.24 22.07
N ILE A 191 5.62 16.00 21.20
CA ILE A 191 5.51 15.03 20.11
C ILE A 191 6.24 13.74 20.54
N GLU A 192 5.47 12.69 20.78
CA GLU A 192 5.96 11.34 20.99
C GLU A 192 5.54 10.48 19.79
N GLY A 193 6.50 10.10 18.93
CA GLY A 193 6.23 9.31 17.73
C GLY A 193 5.86 10.13 16.50
N SER A 194 4.86 9.64 15.74
CA SER A 194 4.50 10.13 14.41
C SER A 194 3.56 11.34 14.46
N TYR A 195 3.63 12.17 13.42
CA TYR A 195 2.77 13.34 13.22
C TYR A 195 1.38 12.89 12.77
N LYS A 196 0.36 13.66 13.15
CA LYS A 196 -1.04 13.37 12.84
C LYS A 196 -1.71 14.57 12.17
N PRO A 197 -2.32 14.42 10.97
CA PRO A 197 -3.04 15.51 10.32
C PRO A 197 -4.18 16.10 11.17
N GLU A 198 -4.77 15.32 12.07
CA GLU A 198 -5.81 15.72 13.02
C GLU A 198 -5.34 16.85 13.95
N TRP A 199 -4.03 16.97 14.21
CA TRP A 199 -3.48 18.10 14.97
C TRP A 199 -3.71 19.45 14.28
N TRP A 200 -3.93 19.46 12.97
CA TRP A 200 -4.31 20.61 12.15
C TRP A 200 -5.78 20.58 11.72
N GLY A 201 -6.59 19.68 12.30
CA GLY A 201 -8.04 19.62 12.07
C GLY A 201 -8.45 18.78 10.87
N ALA A 202 -7.62 17.83 10.42
CA ALA A 202 -8.07 16.84 9.44
C ALA A 202 -9.22 16.02 10.00
N ASP A 203 -10.27 15.81 9.19
CA ASP A 203 -11.40 14.96 9.52
C ASP A 203 -11.11 13.50 9.13
N PRO A 204 -11.03 12.56 10.08
CA PRO A 204 -10.75 11.15 9.79
C PRO A 204 -12.00 10.36 9.39
N THR A 205 -13.13 11.01 9.04
CA THR A 205 -14.43 10.37 8.80
C THR A 205 -14.94 10.44 7.35
N ASP A 206 -14.16 11.00 6.42
CA ASP A 206 -14.49 11.22 5.00
C ASP A 206 -15.68 12.19 4.77
N THR A 207 -15.89 13.15 5.68
CA THR A 207 -17.00 14.10 5.60
C THR A 207 -16.54 15.50 5.21
N VAL A 208 -15.42 15.96 5.74
CA VAL A 208 -14.87 17.31 5.54
C VAL A 208 -13.55 17.26 4.77
N ASP A 209 -13.32 18.28 3.94
CA ASP A 209 -12.08 18.42 3.17
C ASP A 209 -10.87 18.59 4.10
N CYS A 210 -9.88 17.72 3.93
CA CYS A 210 -8.67 17.62 4.75
C CYS A 210 -7.46 18.30 4.10
N HIS A 211 -7.60 18.88 2.90
CA HIS A 211 -6.49 19.40 2.11
C HIS A 211 -5.61 20.40 2.91
N GLU A 212 -6.22 21.38 3.59
CA GLU A 212 -5.47 22.38 4.36
C GLU A 212 -4.71 21.75 5.54
N ALA A 213 -5.38 20.88 6.30
CA ALA A 213 -4.79 20.20 7.45
C ALA A 213 -3.60 19.31 7.04
N PHE A 214 -3.73 18.56 5.94
CA PHE A 214 -2.64 17.75 5.40
C PHE A 214 -1.48 18.62 4.91
N THR A 215 -1.76 19.74 4.24
CA THR A 215 -0.71 20.67 3.77
C THR A 215 0.13 21.18 4.94
N LYS A 216 -0.52 21.60 6.05
CA LYS A 216 0.16 22.06 7.26
C LYS A 216 0.93 20.92 7.96
N CYS A 217 0.32 19.74 8.08
CA CYS A 217 0.96 18.56 8.67
C CYS A 217 2.23 18.16 7.90
N ILE A 218 2.16 18.08 6.57
CA ILE A 218 3.28 17.72 5.70
C ILE A 218 4.40 18.75 5.78
N ALA A 219 4.07 20.04 5.83
CA ALA A 219 5.07 21.10 6.03
C ALA A 219 5.82 20.95 7.37
N ALA A 220 5.11 20.59 8.44
CA ALA A 220 5.70 20.36 9.76
C ALA A 220 6.45 19.02 9.88
N ALA A 221 6.12 18.03 9.05
CA ALA A 221 6.66 16.67 9.08
C ALA A 221 7.87 16.44 8.13
N ARG A 222 8.54 17.50 7.66
CA ARG A 222 9.77 17.39 6.85
C ARG A 222 10.82 16.54 7.60
N GLY A 223 11.22 15.43 7.00
CA GLY A 223 12.17 14.46 7.59
C GLY A 223 11.58 13.60 8.71
N LYS A 224 10.25 13.50 8.81
CA LYS A 224 9.53 12.80 9.89
C LYS A 224 8.50 11.82 9.32
N GLU A 225 7.87 11.09 10.23
CA GLU A 225 6.77 10.15 9.93
C GLU A 225 5.41 10.80 10.21
N ILE A 226 4.45 10.59 9.31
CA ILE A 226 3.03 10.83 9.50
C ILE A 226 2.31 9.49 9.66
N SER A 227 1.52 9.33 10.71
CA SER A 227 0.66 8.16 10.90
C SER A 227 -0.78 8.49 10.49
N LEU A 228 -1.39 7.62 9.68
CA LEU A 228 -2.75 7.74 9.20
C LEU A 228 -3.61 6.58 9.74
N SER A 229 -4.75 6.89 10.34
CA SER A 229 -5.67 5.88 10.86
C SER A 229 -7.13 6.09 10.44
N GLY A 230 -7.41 7.17 9.72
CA GLY A 230 -8.75 7.59 9.34
C GLY A 230 -9.02 7.54 7.84
N LYS A 231 -10.16 8.11 7.49
CA LYS A 231 -10.71 8.24 6.16
C LYS A 231 -10.71 9.73 5.81
N TYR A 232 -9.85 10.17 4.90
CA TYR A 232 -9.60 11.60 4.70
C TYR A 232 -10.09 12.04 3.32
N LYS A 233 -10.98 13.03 3.30
CA LYS A 233 -11.55 13.56 2.06
C LYS A 233 -10.71 14.70 1.50
N PHE A 234 -10.55 14.74 0.18
CA PHE A 234 -9.87 15.80 -0.53
C PHE A 234 -10.74 16.38 -1.64
N SER A 235 -10.91 17.70 -1.62
CA SER A 235 -11.60 18.47 -2.67
C SER A 235 -10.64 19.02 -3.73
N LYS A 236 -9.32 18.89 -3.49
CA LYS A 236 -8.24 19.40 -4.33
C LYS A 236 -7.06 18.41 -4.39
N PRO A 237 -6.29 18.42 -5.49
CA PRO A 237 -4.98 17.75 -5.56
C PRO A 237 -4.09 18.06 -4.38
N LEU A 238 -3.40 17.06 -3.84
CA LEU A 238 -2.36 17.24 -2.82
C LEU A 238 -0.98 17.12 -3.48
N VAL A 239 -0.19 18.19 -3.43
CA VAL A 239 1.16 18.24 -4.01
C VAL A 239 2.18 18.44 -2.91
N ILE A 240 3.09 17.48 -2.77
CA ILE A 240 4.20 17.50 -1.83
C ILE A 240 5.47 17.72 -2.64
N ASP A 241 6.07 18.91 -2.47
CA ASP A 241 7.36 19.24 -3.06
C ASP A 241 8.34 19.71 -2.00
N PHE A 242 9.37 18.92 -1.73
CA PHE A 242 10.41 19.26 -0.76
C PHE A 242 11.67 19.81 -1.39
N ASN A 243 11.70 20.03 -2.72
CA ASN A 243 12.85 20.56 -3.45
C ASN A 243 14.16 19.79 -3.19
N ASP A 244 14.06 18.47 -2.99
CA ASP A 244 15.17 17.57 -2.66
C ASP A 244 15.79 17.78 -1.26
N GLU A 245 15.14 18.56 -0.38
CA GLU A 245 15.73 18.96 0.91
C GLU A 245 15.35 18.08 2.11
N ALA A 246 14.35 17.19 1.97
CA ALA A 246 13.86 16.38 3.08
C ALA A 246 13.24 15.05 2.64
N SER A 247 13.25 14.09 3.56
CA SER A 247 12.50 12.84 3.47
C SER A 247 11.09 12.97 4.03
N LEU A 248 10.26 11.96 3.76
CA LEU A 248 8.93 11.84 4.35
C LEU A 248 8.56 10.37 4.46
N LYS A 249 8.04 9.97 5.62
CA LYS A 249 7.39 8.67 5.80
C LYS A 249 5.91 8.86 6.09
N ILE A 250 5.05 8.10 5.42
CA ILE A 250 3.61 8.06 5.69
C ILE A 250 3.19 6.60 5.87
N THR A 251 2.68 6.28 7.06
CA THR A 251 2.25 4.91 7.41
C THR A 251 0.76 4.91 7.76
N GLY A 252 0.00 4.07 7.07
CA GLY A 252 -1.41 3.79 7.35
C GLY A 252 -1.62 2.60 8.27
N THR A 253 -2.84 2.43 8.76
CA THR A 253 -3.24 1.28 9.59
C THR A 253 -3.67 0.04 8.80
N GLY A 254 -3.44 0.00 7.48
CA GLY A 254 -3.77 -1.12 6.62
C GLY A 254 -4.64 -0.74 5.43
N SER A 255 -4.44 -1.46 4.32
CA SER A 255 -5.14 -1.24 3.06
C SER A 255 -5.64 -2.56 2.45
N TYR A 256 -6.80 -2.51 1.79
CA TYR A 256 -7.52 -3.63 1.20
C TYR A 256 -8.14 -3.22 -0.15
N ASN A 257 -7.85 -3.97 -1.20
CA ASN A 257 -8.31 -3.63 -2.56
C ASN A 257 -9.02 -4.77 -3.32
N HIS A 258 -9.37 -5.88 -2.66
CA HIS A 258 -9.90 -7.06 -3.34
C HIS A 258 -11.37 -7.35 -3.04
N MET A 259 -12.27 -6.38 -3.23
CA MET A 259 -13.73 -6.61 -3.15
C MET A 259 -14.55 -5.39 -3.58
N ALA A 260 -15.79 -5.65 -4.05
CA ALA A 260 -16.83 -4.64 -4.13
C ALA A 260 -16.97 -3.92 -2.76
N ASN A 261 -17.08 -2.58 -2.78
CA ASN A 261 -17.09 -1.70 -1.60
C ASN A 261 -15.75 -1.57 -0.84
N ALA A 262 -14.59 -1.62 -1.52
CA ALA A 262 -13.28 -1.43 -0.89
C ALA A 262 -13.22 -0.19 0.05
N LYS A 263 -13.87 0.92 -0.33
CA LYS A 263 -13.99 2.13 0.50
C LYS A 263 -14.56 1.93 1.90
N THR A 264 -15.59 1.10 2.05
CA THR A 264 -16.22 0.93 3.37
C THR A 264 -15.39 0.06 4.29
N LYS A 265 -14.51 -0.79 3.73
CA LYS A 265 -13.70 -1.77 4.46
C LYS A 265 -12.25 -1.34 4.72
N ASN A 266 -11.73 -0.36 4.00
CA ASN A 266 -10.43 0.23 4.30
C ASN A 266 -10.46 0.98 5.63
N LEU A 267 -9.49 0.68 6.50
CA LEU A 267 -9.30 1.39 7.77
C LEU A 267 -8.61 2.74 7.56
N CYS A 268 -7.68 2.81 6.60
CA CYS A 268 -6.98 4.03 6.24
C CYS A 268 -7.11 4.30 4.73
N TYR A 269 -7.75 5.42 4.34
CA TYR A 269 -7.75 5.84 2.94
C TYR A 269 -7.79 7.35 2.72
N LEU A 270 -7.23 7.76 1.58
CA LEU A 270 -7.27 9.11 1.04
C LEU A 270 -8.27 9.15 -0.11
N ASN A 271 -9.34 9.92 0.04
CA ASN A 271 -10.43 10.03 -0.91
C ASN A 271 -10.28 11.27 -1.80
N PHE A 272 -9.91 11.07 -3.05
CA PHE A 272 -9.80 12.13 -4.04
C PHE A 272 -10.95 12.12 -5.05
N ASP A 273 -12.04 11.38 -4.83
CA ASP A 273 -13.15 11.30 -5.79
C ASP A 273 -13.87 12.63 -6.04
N SER A 274 -13.69 13.62 -5.17
CA SER A 274 -14.30 14.95 -5.32
C SER A 274 -13.44 15.93 -6.12
N ILE A 275 -12.25 15.54 -6.58
CA ILE A 275 -11.38 16.42 -7.36
C ILE A 275 -11.77 16.40 -8.86
N PRO A 276 -11.42 17.43 -9.65
CA PRO A 276 -11.76 17.50 -11.08
C PRO A 276 -11.17 16.35 -11.90
N GLN A 277 -11.83 15.99 -13.01
CA GLN A 277 -11.26 15.10 -14.03
C GLN A 277 -9.95 15.66 -14.61
N ASN A 278 -9.12 14.79 -15.18
CA ASN A 278 -7.83 15.15 -15.78
C ASN A 278 -6.87 15.84 -14.79
N SER A 279 -6.88 15.37 -13.54
CA SER A 279 -6.05 15.91 -12.47
C SER A 279 -5.14 14.84 -11.85
N ARG A 280 -4.25 15.25 -10.96
CA ARG A 280 -3.40 14.35 -10.18
C ARG A 280 -3.89 14.38 -8.74
N ALA A 281 -4.27 13.24 -8.18
CA ALA A 281 -4.82 13.19 -6.82
C ALA A 281 -3.74 13.52 -5.78
N ILE A 282 -2.69 12.70 -5.70
CA ILE A 282 -1.53 13.00 -4.85
C ILE A 282 -0.22 12.92 -5.65
N THR A 283 0.63 13.94 -5.49
CA THR A 283 1.92 14.04 -6.17
C THR A 283 3.04 14.21 -5.15
N PHE A 284 4.07 13.38 -5.25
CA PHE A 284 5.33 13.54 -4.54
C PHE A 284 6.42 13.95 -5.53
N LYS A 285 7.01 15.12 -5.29
CA LYS A 285 8.07 15.72 -6.09
C LYS A 285 9.26 16.09 -5.21
N GLY A 286 10.48 15.75 -5.60
CA GLY A 286 11.67 16.18 -4.86
C GLY A 286 11.67 15.77 -3.38
N VAL A 287 11.19 14.58 -3.05
CA VAL A 287 11.18 14.05 -1.68
C VAL A 287 12.21 12.93 -1.57
N ARG A 288 13.39 13.19 -1.01
CA ARG A 288 14.51 12.24 -0.94
C ARG A 288 14.29 11.23 0.18
N GLY A 289 14.18 9.93 -0.09
CA GLY A 289 13.90 8.96 0.97
C GLY A 289 12.41 8.81 1.29
N LEU A 290 11.53 8.92 0.27
CA LEU A 290 10.08 8.77 0.47
C LEU A 290 9.72 7.33 0.84
N VAL A 291 8.94 7.16 1.91
CA VAL A 291 8.40 5.86 2.32
C VAL A 291 6.88 5.97 2.49
N LEU A 292 6.12 5.19 1.72
CA LEU A 292 4.67 5.10 1.83
C LEU A 292 4.27 3.66 2.17
N GLU A 293 3.51 3.48 3.25
CA GLU A 293 3.14 2.18 3.80
C GLU A 293 1.64 2.07 4.10
N ASP A 294 1.00 1.01 3.61
CA ASP A 294 -0.26 0.48 4.15
C ASP A 294 -1.48 1.43 4.20
N PHE A 295 -1.69 2.24 3.16
CA PHE A 295 -2.92 3.01 2.99
C PHE A 295 -3.50 2.91 1.57
N HIS A 296 -4.79 3.21 1.48
CA HIS A 296 -5.56 3.19 0.25
C HIS A 296 -5.73 4.59 -0.37
N ILE A 297 -5.75 4.68 -1.69
CA ILE A 297 -6.02 5.91 -2.44
C ILE A 297 -7.21 5.64 -3.36
N SER A 298 -8.26 6.43 -3.22
CA SER A 298 -9.40 6.43 -4.14
C SER A 298 -9.33 7.65 -5.03
N HIS A 299 -9.40 7.46 -6.36
CA HIS A 299 -9.53 8.55 -7.32
C HIS A 299 -10.50 8.14 -8.44
N ARG A 300 -11.79 8.15 -8.12
CA ARG A 300 -12.85 7.81 -9.06
C ARG A 300 -13.36 9.05 -9.80
N ALA A 301 -12.56 9.54 -10.75
CA ALA A 301 -12.84 10.74 -11.54
C ALA A 301 -13.59 10.47 -12.86
N GLY A 302 -14.09 9.26 -13.10
CA GLY A 302 -14.93 8.88 -14.25
C GLY A 302 -14.18 8.35 -15.48
N GLY A 303 -14.88 7.49 -16.24
CA GLY A 303 -14.34 6.60 -17.28
C GLY A 303 -13.70 7.22 -18.52
N SER A 304 -13.73 8.54 -18.70
CA SER A 304 -13.04 9.25 -19.80
C SER A 304 -11.87 10.11 -19.32
N SER A 305 -11.62 10.16 -18.01
CA SER A 305 -10.60 11.01 -17.39
C SER A 305 -9.18 10.49 -17.65
N MET A 306 -8.23 11.39 -17.92
CA MET A 306 -6.78 11.13 -17.95
C MET A 306 -6.09 11.39 -16.60
N SER A 307 -6.86 11.29 -15.52
CA SER A 307 -6.38 11.54 -14.16
C SER A 307 -5.30 10.54 -13.72
N VAL A 308 -4.46 10.97 -12.77
CA VAL A 308 -3.43 10.15 -12.11
C VAL A 308 -3.77 10.01 -10.63
N ALA A 309 -3.79 8.81 -10.07
CA ALA A 309 -4.11 8.62 -8.66
C ALA A 309 -2.92 8.94 -7.73
N LEU A 310 -1.76 8.34 -8.01
CA LEU A 310 -0.51 8.60 -7.28
C LEU A 310 0.61 8.87 -8.28
N TRP A 311 1.31 9.99 -8.10
CA TRP A 311 2.41 10.36 -8.96
C TRP A 311 3.68 10.62 -8.19
N LEU A 312 4.75 9.92 -8.57
CA LEU A 312 6.10 10.09 -8.07
C LEU A 312 6.97 10.65 -9.19
N THR A 313 7.55 11.83 -9.00
CA THR A 313 8.35 12.49 -10.03
C THR A 313 9.52 13.25 -9.41
N LYS A 314 10.63 13.41 -10.15
CA LYS A 314 11.88 14.01 -9.65
C LYS A 314 12.26 13.43 -8.28
N ILE A 315 12.43 12.11 -8.22
CA ILE A 315 12.56 11.40 -6.94
C ILE A 315 13.52 10.22 -7.03
N ASP A 316 14.18 9.95 -5.90
CA ASP A 316 15.10 8.84 -5.72
C ASP A 316 15.11 8.29 -4.30
N ASP A 317 15.55 7.05 -4.19
CA ASP A 317 15.53 6.24 -2.97
C ASP A 317 14.15 6.27 -2.31
N PHE A 318 13.18 5.61 -2.94
CA PHE A 318 11.81 5.57 -2.44
C PHE A 318 11.30 4.15 -2.25
N ARG A 319 10.34 3.99 -1.34
CA ARG A 319 9.69 2.72 -1.02
C ARG A 319 8.18 2.89 -1.00
N LEU A 320 7.49 2.03 -1.73
CA LEU A 320 6.05 1.87 -1.67
C LEU A 320 5.77 0.45 -1.19
N THR A 321 5.07 0.30 -0.06
CA THR A 321 4.71 -1.01 0.48
C THR A 321 3.24 -1.04 0.83
N GLY A 322 2.50 -2.04 0.33
CA GLY A 322 1.09 -2.21 0.70
C GLY A 322 0.17 -1.07 0.24
N ILE A 323 0.61 -0.26 -0.73
CA ILE A 323 -0.21 0.83 -1.29
C ILE A 323 -1.27 0.26 -2.21
N THR A 324 -2.51 0.68 -1.98
CA THR A 324 -3.65 0.25 -2.78
C THR A 324 -4.31 1.44 -3.47
N VAL A 325 -4.68 1.28 -4.74
CA VAL A 325 -5.37 2.32 -5.54
C VAL A 325 -6.66 1.77 -6.12
N ASP A 326 -7.77 2.50 -5.97
CA ASP A 326 -9.03 2.29 -6.70
C ASP A 326 -9.31 3.51 -7.58
N SER A 327 -9.35 3.28 -8.89
CA SER A 327 -9.53 4.33 -9.89
C SER A 327 -10.49 3.86 -10.98
N ASP A 328 -11.39 4.75 -11.42
CA ASP A 328 -12.23 4.54 -12.60
C ASP A 328 -11.89 5.49 -13.75
N THR A 329 -10.70 6.08 -13.72
CA THR A 329 -10.17 6.90 -14.80
C THR A 329 -10.04 6.09 -16.08
N GLY A 330 -10.29 6.72 -17.22
CA GLY A 330 -10.36 6.08 -18.53
C GLY A 330 -9.04 5.53 -19.07
N PRO A 331 -8.99 5.18 -20.37
CA PRO A 331 -7.82 4.56 -21.01
C PRO A 331 -6.52 5.38 -20.91
N GLY A 332 -6.64 6.71 -20.82
CA GLY A 332 -5.50 7.62 -20.63
C GLY A 332 -5.18 7.94 -19.17
N GLY A 333 -5.99 7.46 -18.21
CA GLY A 333 -5.77 7.64 -16.79
C GLY A 333 -4.78 6.61 -16.24
N GLN A 334 -4.16 6.93 -15.11
CA GLN A 334 -3.05 6.15 -14.55
C GLN A 334 -3.24 5.94 -13.05
N GLY A 335 -2.97 4.72 -12.57
CA GLY A 335 -3.01 4.42 -11.14
C GLY A 335 -1.80 5.02 -10.43
N ILE A 336 -0.68 4.29 -10.46
CA ILE A 336 0.60 4.76 -9.93
C ILE A 336 1.53 5.11 -11.09
N ARG A 337 1.93 6.37 -11.18
CA ARG A 337 2.81 6.90 -12.21
C ARG A 337 4.18 7.23 -11.63
N PHE A 338 5.23 6.91 -12.39
CA PHE A 338 6.62 7.23 -12.11
C PHE A 338 7.18 8.11 -13.24
N GLY A 339 7.61 9.31 -12.91
CA GLY A 339 8.23 10.27 -13.82
C GLY A 339 7.29 11.04 -14.76
N GLU A 340 7.89 11.92 -15.56
CA GLU A 340 7.28 12.73 -16.61
C GLU A 340 7.37 12.08 -17.98
N SER A 341 6.39 12.38 -18.85
CA SER A 341 6.31 11.75 -20.18
C SER A 341 7.40 12.21 -21.16
N ASP A 342 8.06 13.32 -20.88
CA ASP A 342 9.20 13.83 -21.65
C ASP A 342 10.57 13.36 -21.09
N GLY A 343 10.56 12.65 -19.95
CA GLY A 343 11.77 12.19 -19.26
C GLY A 343 12.53 13.27 -18.48
N THR A 344 11.99 14.49 -18.32
CA THR A 344 12.67 15.60 -17.63
C THR A 344 12.79 15.37 -16.12
N ASP A 345 11.70 14.97 -15.48
CA ASP A 345 11.66 14.59 -14.07
C ASP A 345 11.36 13.08 -13.97
N CYS A 346 12.35 12.27 -13.59
CA CYS A 346 12.21 10.81 -13.52
C CYS A 346 12.18 10.29 -12.06
N ALA A 347 11.87 9.00 -11.92
CA ALA A 347 11.97 8.27 -10.66
C ALA A 347 13.05 7.20 -10.77
N PHE A 348 13.93 7.08 -9.77
CA PHE A 348 14.97 6.04 -9.77
C PHE A 348 15.26 5.46 -8.40
N MET A 349 15.87 4.27 -8.37
CA MET A 349 16.21 3.55 -7.13
C MET A 349 14.98 3.29 -6.23
N GLY A 350 13.89 2.81 -6.83
CA GLY A 350 12.61 2.58 -6.15
C GLY A 350 12.34 1.11 -5.86
N ASN A 351 11.82 0.79 -4.67
CA ASN A 351 11.22 -0.51 -4.38
C ASN A 351 9.70 -0.36 -4.22
N ILE A 352 8.94 -1.09 -5.02
CA ILE A 352 7.48 -1.12 -5.02
C ILE A 352 7.06 -2.55 -4.68
N SER A 353 6.50 -2.76 -3.50
CA SER A 353 6.21 -4.10 -2.98
C SER A 353 4.79 -4.23 -2.46
N HIS A 354 4.14 -5.34 -2.77
CA HIS A 354 2.77 -5.65 -2.29
C HIS A 354 1.74 -4.55 -2.64
N CYS A 355 2.01 -3.77 -3.69
CA CYS A 355 1.10 -2.73 -4.16
C CYS A 355 0.04 -3.33 -5.07
N LYS A 356 -1.19 -2.85 -4.93
CA LYS A 356 -2.31 -3.33 -5.74
C LYS A 356 -3.13 -2.19 -6.31
N VAL A 357 -3.31 -2.17 -7.62
CA VAL A 357 -3.98 -1.10 -8.33
C VAL A 357 -5.12 -1.66 -9.18
N TRP A 358 -6.33 -1.13 -8.97
CA TRP A 358 -7.50 -1.42 -9.80
C TRP A 358 -7.84 -0.21 -10.67
N MET A 359 -7.77 -0.40 -11.98
CA MET A 359 -8.15 0.56 -13.01
C MET A 359 -9.46 0.12 -13.69
N HIS A 360 -10.61 0.55 -13.17
CA HIS A 360 -11.91 0.21 -13.76
C HIS A 360 -12.10 0.76 -15.18
N GLY A 361 -11.47 1.90 -15.51
CA GLY A 361 -11.51 2.49 -16.86
C GLY A 361 -10.40 2.01 -17.80
N GLY A 362 -9.55 1.08 -17.34
CA GLY A 362 -8.63 0.29 -18.17
C GLY A 362 -7.32 0.94 -18.62
N GLY A 363 -7.01 2.14 -18.10
CA GLY A 363 -5.68 2.75 -18.27
C GLY A 363 -4.58 2.02 -17.47
N PRO A 364 -3.30 2.42 -17.61
CA PRO A 364 -2.19 1.79 -16.90
C PRO A 364 -2.36 1.78 -15.38
N SER A 365 -2.27 0.59 -14.79
CA SER A 365 -2.29 0.41 -13.33
C SER A 365 -0.98 0.90 -12.71
N PHE A 366 0.14 0.51 -13.30
CA PHE A 366 1.46 1.06 -13.03
C PHE A 366 2.03 1.61 -14.32
N CYS A 367 2.56 2.82 -14.27
CA CYS A 367 3.06 3.53 -15.44
C CYS A 367 4.45 4.10 -15.18
N VAL A 368 5.47 3.50 -15.80
CA VAL A 368 6.86 3.97 -15.72
C VAL A 368 7.18 4.73 -16.99
N GLN A 369 7.47 6.02 -16.83
CA GLN A 369 7.72 6.96 -17.92
C GLN A 369 9.21 6.99 -18.31
N PRO A 370 9.56 7.67 -19.43
CA PRO A 370 10.93 7.72 -19.93
C PRO A 370 11.97 8.16 -18.89
N ALA A 371 13.20 7.69 -19.06
CA ALA A 371 14.36 7.99 -18.22
C ALA A 371 14.27 7.51 -16.75
N CYS A 372 13.15 6.91 -16.33
CA CYS A 372 13.09 6.20 -15.05
C CYS A 372 13.99 4.96 -15.10
N THR A 373 14.65 4.66 -13.97
CA THR A 373 15.62 3.55 -13.92
C THR A 373 15.74 2.90 -12.56
N SER A 374 16.24 1.67 -12.49
CA SER A 374 16.52 0.99 -11.21
C SER A 374 15.27 0.87 -10.34
N LEU A 375 14.14 0.53 -10.96
CA LEU A 375 12.87 0.30 -10.27
C LEU A 375 12.62 -1.21 -10.14
N LEU A 376 12.34 -1.65 -8.92
CA LEU A 376 12.01 -3.04 -8.60
C LEU A 376 10.56 -3.14 -8.14
N PHE A 377 9.77 -3.97 -8.82
CA PHE A 377 8.41 -4.31 -8.46
C PHE A 377 8.34 -5.73 -7.91
N GLU A 378 7.79 -5.91 -6.71
CA GLU A 378 7.71 -7.22 -6.03
C GLU A 378 6.27 -7.47 -5.57
N ASN A 379 5.71 -8.64 -5.89
CA ASN A 379 4.38 -9.04 -5.43
C ASN A 379 3.28 -8.00 -5.73
N CYS A 380 3.45 -7.23 -6.81
CA CYS A 380 2.49 -6.20 -7.22
C CYS A 380 1.39 -6.77 -8.11
N TYR A 381 0.19 -6.18 -8.03
CA TYR A 381 -0.99 -6.69 -8.75
C TYR A 381 -1.76 -5.57 -9.44
N GLY A 382 -1.84 -5.63 -10.77
CA GLY A 382 -2.65 -4.72 -11.60
C GLY A 382 -3.96 -5.40 -12.04
N ILE A 383 -5.10 -4.71 -11.88
CA ILE A 383 -6.42 -5.21 -12.30
C ILE A 383 -7.10 -4.20 -13.23
N GLY A 384 -7.72 -4.67 -14.30
CA GLY A 384 -8.47 -3.86 -15.27
C GLY A 384 -7.58 -3.11 -16.26
N GLY A 385 -6.36 -2.77 -15.82
CA GLY A 385 -5.32 -2.10 -16.60
C GLY A 385 -4.08 -2.97 -16.83
N CYS A 386 -2.98 -2.32 -17.20
CA CYS A 386 -1.69 -2.97 -17.49
C CYS A 386 -0.55 -2.43 -16.61
N PHE A 387 0.57 -3.14 -16.58
CA PHE A 387 1.87 -2.55 -16.26
C PHE A 387 2.47 -1.99 -17.54
N TYR A 388 2.67 -0.68 -17.58
CA TYR A 388 3.17 0.02 -18.75
C TYR A 388 4.56 0.60 -18.47
N PHE A 389 5.56 0.14 -19.21
CA PHE A 389 6.94 0.60 -19.12
C PHE A 389 7.34 1.22 -20.46
N GLN A 390 7.75 2.48 -20.43
CA GLN A 390 8.12 3.23 -21.62
C GLN A 390 9.48 3.88 -21.45
N ASN A 391 10.43 3.55 -22.34
CA ASN A 391 11.76 4.16 -22.41
C ASN A 391 12.49 4.20 -21.06
N CYS A 392 12.24 3.19 -20.22
CA CYS A 392 12.88 3.02 -18.92
C CYS A 392 14.03 2.01 -19.02
N ILE A 393 14.98 2.11 -18.11
CA ILE A 393 16.23 1.34 -18.17
C ILE A 393 16.48 0.61 -16.84
N TYR A 394 16.96 -0.62 -16.85
CA TYR A 394 17.33 -1.36 -15.62
C TYR A 394 16.17 -1.49 -14.62
N CYS A 395 14.98 -1.83 -15.11
CA CYS A 395 13.81 -2.11 -14.26
C CYS A 395 13.57 -3.62 -14.15
N SER A 396 13.01 -4.05 -13.02
CA SER A 396 12.71 -5.46 -12.79
C SER A 396 11.38 -5.70 -12.09
N MET A 397 10.79 -6.86 -12.37
CA MET A 397 9.56 -7.34 -11.75
C MET A 397 9.78 -8.76 -11.21
N ASN A 398 9.27 -9.02 -10.01
CA ASN A 398 9.32 -10.33 -9.36
C ASN A 398 7.93 -10.67 -8.83
N THR A 399 7.41 -11.83 -9.23
CA THR A 399 6.15 -12.41 -8.71
C THR A 399 4.95 -11.46 -8.79
N CYS A 400 4.91 -10.62 -9.83
CA CYS A 400 3.78 -9.73 -10.11
C CYS A 400 2.67 -10.44 -10.89
N ALA A 401 1.45 -9.92 -10.78
CA ALA A 401 0.29 -10.43 -11.51
C ALA A 401 -0.47 -9.30 -12.21
N SER A 402 -1.04 -9.59 -13.38
CA SER A 402 -1.98 -8.72 -14.08
C SER A 402 -3.29 -9.48 -14.34
N GLU A 403 -4.44 -8.82 -14.21
CA GLU A 403 -5.74 -9.41 -14.53
C GLU A 403 -6.64 -8.47 -15.33
N GLY A 404 -7.30 -9.01 -16.36
CA GLY A 404 -8.44 -8.36 -16.98
C GLY A 404 -8.11 -7.04 -17.67
N SER A 405 -6.94 -6.94 -18.33
CA SER A 405 -6.56 -5.76 -19.11
C SER A 405 -7.42 -5.66 -20.39
N GLU A 406 -8.64 -5.15 -20.25
CA GLU A 406 -9.65 -5.15 -21.31
C GLU A 406 -9.45 -4.02 -22.33
N VAL A 407 -8.95 -2.86 -21.87
CA VAL A 407 -8.78 -1.68 -22.71
C VAL A 407 -7.38 -1.64 -23.31
N SER A 408 -6.35 -1.79 -22.47
CA SER A 408 -4.95 -1.81 -22.91
C SER A 408 -4.60 -3.11 -23.65
N GLY A 409 -5.38 -4.17 -23.45
CA GLY A 409 -5.26 -5.44 -24.16
C GLY A 409 -4.26 -6.41 -23.54
N TYR A 410 -3.10 -5.94 -23.10
CA TYR A 410 -2.05 -6.78 -22.52
C TYR A 410 -1.86 -6.52 -21.04
N GLY A 411 -1.45 -7.55 -20.30
CA GLY A 411 -1.10 -7.43 -18.88
C GLY A 411 0.14 -6.58 -18.64
N TYR A 412 1.16 -6.74 -19.48
CA TYR A 412 2.45 -6.07 -19.41
C TYR A 412 2.80 -5.52 -20.79
N ILE A 413 3.05 -4.22 -20.86
CA ILE A 413 3.45 -3.53 -22.09
C ILE A 413 4.82 -2.92 -21.86
N LEU A 414 5.79 -3.38 -22.65
CA LEU A 414 7.16 -2.89 -22.65
C LEU A 414 7.38 -2.16 -23.97
N HIS A 415 7.66 -0.86 -23.90
CA HIS A 415 7.87 0.00 -25.06
C HIS A 415 9.26 0.64 -25.00
N SER A 416 10.14 0.29 -25.95
CA SER A 416 11.52 0.79 -26.01
C SER A 416 12.29 0.69 -24.69
N VAL A 417 12.09 -0.41 -23.94
CA VAL A 417 12.81 -0.64 -22.68
C VAL A 417 14.20 -1.21 -22.95
N GLU A 418 15.15 -0.91 -22.07
CA GLU A 418 16.51 -1.47 -22.11
C GLU A 418 16.89 -2.08 -20.76
N GLY A 419 17.33 -3.34 -20.74
CA GLY A 419 17.72 -4.01 -19.50
C GLY A 419 16.54 -4.23 -18.57
N PHE A 420 15.57 -5.06 -19.00
CA PHE A 420 14.36 -5.34 -18.24
C PHE A 420 14.29 -6.81 -17.85
N THR A 421 13.96 -7.11 -16.59
CA THR A 421 13.82 -8.50 -16.12
C THR A 421 12.48 -8.73 -15.45
N ALA A 422 11.70 -9.71 -15.89
CA ALA A 422 10.49 -10.17 -15.21
C ALA A 422 10.63 -11.64 -14.81
N ILE A 423 10.44 -11.95 -13.52
CA ILE A 423 10.58 -13.28 -12.95
C ILE A 423 9.25 -13.70 -12.34
N ASN A 424 8.75 -14.87 -12.74
CA ASN A 424 7.52 -15.48 -12.23
C ASN A 424 6.30 -14.54 -12.32
N CYS A 425 6.24 -13.71 -13.36
CA CYS A 425 5.14 -12.79 -13.58
C CYS A 425 4.00 -13.47 -14.35
N ALA A 426 2.77 -13.23 -13.91
CA ALA A 426 1.57 -13.90 -14.43
C ALA A 426 0.58 -12.92 -15.05
N GLY A 427 -0.16 -13.36 -16.07
CA GLY A 427 -1.31 -12.65 -16.62
C GLY A 427 -2.52 -13.53 -16.83
N GLU A 428 -3.66 -13.09 -16.31
CA GLU A 428 -4.93 -13.80 -16.42
C GLU A 428 -6.02 -12.94 -17.07
N GLY A 429 -6.81 -13.54 -17.96
CA GLY A 429 -8.02 -12.89 -18.48
C GLY A 429 -7.78 -11.61 -19.28
N ASN A 430 -6.56 -11.36 -19.77
CA ASN A 430 -6.28 -10.17 -20.58
C ASN A 430 -6.89 -10.34 -21.98
N LYS A 431 -7.38 -9.23 -22.54
CA LYS A 431 -8.11 -9.23 -23.81
C LYS A 431 -7.26 -9.73 -24.98
N LEU A 432 -6.02 -9.27 -25.05
CA LEU A 432 -5.04 -9.67 -26.06
C LEU A 432 -4.11 -10.71 -25.41
N GLY A 433 -3.12 -10.32 -24.61
CA GLY A 433 -2.13 -11.29 -24.12
C GLY A 433 -1.49 -10.91 -22.79
N VAL A 434 -0.40 -11.59 -22.45
CA VAL A 434 0.33 -11.29 -21.21
C VAL A 434 1.40 -10.22 -21.47
N PHE A 435 2.47 -10.55 -22.20
CA PHE A 435 3.56 -9.62 -22.49
C PHE A 435 3.48 -9.09 -23.92
N TYR A 436 3.51 -7.78 -24.08
CA TYR A 436 3.66 -7.10 -25.36
C TYR A 436 4.92 -6.26 -25.35
N LEU A 437 5.94 -6.72 -26.08
CA LEU A 437 7.19 -6.01 -26.29
C LEU A 437 7.09 -5.30 -27.63
N THR A 438 7.15 -3.98 -27.61
CA THR A 438 7.00 -3.15 -28.79
C THR A 438 8.17 -2.18 -28.94
N THR A 439 8.55 -1.95 -30.20
CA THR A 439 9.42 -0.85 -30.64
C THR A 439 10.72 -0.77 -29.85
N GLY A 440 11.81 -1.39 -30.34
CA GLY A 440 13.14 -1.11 -29.82
C GLY A 440 13.46 -1.68 -28.44
N CYS A 441 12.70 -2.68 -27.96
CA CYS A 441 13.03 -3.33 -26.69
C CYS A 441 14.34 -4.12 -26.82
N SER A 442 15.22 -3.99 -25.83
CA SER A 442 16.47 -4.76 -25.82
C SER A 442 16.93 -5.20 -24.43
N GLN A 443 17.67 -6.32 -24.39
CA GLN A 443 18.16 -6.91 -23.14
C GLN A 443 17.00 -7.22 -22.17
N VAL A 444 15.95 -7.86 -22.71
CA VAL A 444 14.76 -8.24 -21.92
C VAL A 444 14.84 -9.71 -21.55
N VAL A 445 14.65 -10.02 -20.27
CA VAL A 445 14.62 -11.38 -19.73
C VAL A 445 13.27 -11.64 -19.10
N LEU A 446 12.55 -12.65 -19.59
CA LEU A 446 11.30 -13.14 -19.04
C LEU A 446 11.53 -14.57 -18.53
N THR A 447 11.64 -14.75 -17.22
CA THR A 447 11.84 -16.06 -16.59
C THR A 447 10.52 -16.55 -15.99
N SER A 448 10.10 -17.74 -16.42
CA SER A 448 8.84 -18.39 -16.05
C SER A 448 7.60 -17.51 -16.24
N PRO A 449 7.41 -16.86 -17.41
CA PRO A 449 6.17 -16.11 -17.67
C PRO A 449 4.98 -17.08 -17.70
N TYR A 450 3.88 -16.69 -17.06
CA TYR A 450 2.67 -17.49 -16.98
C TYR A 450 1.47 -16.75 -17.57
N GLY A 451 0.66 -17.46 -18.37
CA GLY A 451 -0.58 -16.95 -18.92
C GLY A 451 -1.74 -17.93 -18.79
N ALA A 452 -2.92 -17.44 -18.39
CA ALA A 452 -4.15 -18.24 -18.36
C ALA A 452 -5.36 -17.43 -18.84
N GLY A 453 -6.25 -18.05 -19.62
CA GLY A 453 -7.52 -17.42 -20.00
C GLY A 453 -7.42 -16.10 -20.79
N ASN A 454 -6.30 -15.84 -21.47
CA ASN A 454 -6.13 -14.64 -22.30
C ASN A 454 -6.78 -14.84 -23.68
N GLY A 455 -7.17 -13.75 -24.36
CA GLY A 455 -7.79 -13.81 -25.69
C GLY A 455 -9.28 -14.19 -25.70
N ASN A 456 -9.98 -14.03 -24.57
CA ASN A 456 -11.35 -14.50 -24.35
C ASN A 456 -12.47 -13.63 -24.99
N LEU A 457 -12.16 -12.48 -25.59
CA LEU A 457 -13.17 -11.60 -26.17
C LEU A 457 -13.35 -11.83 -27.68
N THR A 458 -14.60 -11.98 -28.12
CA THR A 458 -14.99 -12.18 -29.51
C THR A 458 -14.55 -11.04 -30.41
N GLY A 459 -13.74 -11.32 -31.43
CA GLY A 459 -13.39 -10.38 -32.51
C GLY A 459 -11.97 -9.82 -32.46
N ASP A 460 -11.25 -10.02 -31.36
CA ASP A 460 -9.86 -9.59 -31.18
C ASP A 460 -8.93 -10.82 -31.24
N ILE A 461 -7.86 -10.79 -32.02
CA ILE A 461 -6.86 -11.87 -31.98
C ILE A 461 -5.46 -11.29 -31.79
N ASP A 462 -4.97 -11.40 -30.55
CA ASP A 462 -3.69 -12.05 -30.28
C ASP A 462 -3.59 -12.50 -28.80
N GLY A 463 -3.95 -13.76 -28.52
CA GLY A 463 -3.99 -14.46 -27.21
C GLY A 463 -2.65 -14.86 -26.59
N ALA A 464 -1.56 -14.26 -27.06
CA ALA A 464 -0.20 -14.73 -26.82
C ALA A 464 0.27 -14.52 -25.37
N LEU A 465 1.07 -15.46 -24.89
CA LEU A 465 1.88 -15.27 -23.68
C LEU A 465 2.91 -14.16 -23.90
N VAL A 466 3.60 -14.17 -25.04
CA VAL A 466 4.56 -13.12 -25.42
C VAL A 466 4.39 -12.74 -26.89
N LYS A 467 4.16 -11.45 -27.13
CA LYS A 467 4.17 -10.85 -28.46
C LYS A 467 5.37 -9.92 -28.63
N LEU A 468 6.17 -10.18 -29.65
CA LEU A 468 7.30 -9.34 -30.07
C LEU A 468 6.89 -8.54 -31.31
N ASP A 469 6.67 -7.24 -31.14
CA ASP A 469 6.26 -6.35 -32.21
C ASP A 469 7.37 -5.39 -32.59
N GLY A 470 8.07 -5.75 -33.66
CA GLY A 470 9.18 -5.02 -34.24
C GLY A 470 8.78 -4.19 -35.45
N THR A 471 7.49 -3.87 -35.62
CA THR A 471 7.01 -3.12 -36.81
C THR A 471 7.53 -1.68 -36.85
N SER A 472 7.67 -1.05 -35.68
CA SER A 472 8.09 0.35 -35.54
C SER A 472 9.48 0.53 -34.93
N GLY A 473 10.22 -0.56 -34.71
CA GLY A 473 11.58 -0.54 -34.17
C GLY A 473 12.00 -1.95 -33.75
N ALA A 474 13.23 -2.36 -34.09
CA ALA A 474 13.65 -3.74 -33.91
C ALA A 474 13.83 -4.11 -32.44
N ASN A 475 13.19 -5.20 -31.99
CA ASN A 475 13.46 -5.79 -30.67
C ASN A 475 14.60 -6.79 -30.79
N SER A 476 15.55 -6.83 -29.84
CA SER A 476 16.68 -7.79 -29.90
C SER A 476 17.26 -8.08 -28.53
N ASN A 477 17.94 -9.22 -28.41
CA ASN A 477 18.50 -9.72 -27.15
C ASN A 477 17.39 -9.99 -26.13
N ILE A 478 16.42 -10.79 -26.55
CA ILE A 478 15.27 -11.19 -25.75
C ILE A 478 15.48 -12.63 -25.30
N LEU A 479 15.37 -12.89 -24.00
CA LEU A 479 15.38 -14.23 -23.42
C LEU A 479 14.02 -14.53 -22.80
N ILE A 480 13.43 -15.66 -23.19
CA ILE A 480 12.21 -16.21 -22.60
C ILE A 480 12.55 -17.59 -22.08
N GLU A 481 12.43 -17.82 -20.79
CA GLU A 481 12.80 -19.07 -20.13
C GLU A 481 11.59 -19.67 -19.43
N ASN A 482 11.40 -20.99 -19.49
CA ASN A 482 10.31 -21.72 -18.82
C ASN A 482 8.89 -21.18 -19.11
N PRO A 483 8.52 -20.83 -20.36
CA PRO A 483 7.22 -20.23 -20.65
C PRO A 483 6.05 -21.21 -20.42
N VAL A 484 4.96 -20.73 -19.81
CA VAL A 484 3.73 -21.49 -19.59
C VAL A 484 2.51 -20.72 -20.08
N SER A 485 1.79 -21.30 -21.04
CA SER A 485 0.55 -20.76 -21.59
C SER A 485 -0.59 -21.78 -21.46
N HIS A 486 -1.62 -21.38 -20.72
CA HIS A 486 -2.89 -22.08 -20.59
C HIS A 486 -4.00 -21.34 -21.35
N SER A 487 -3.67 -20.72 -22.48
CA SER A 487 -4.65 -19.96 -23.29
C SER A 487 -5.75 -20.89 -23.81
N GLN A 488 -7.00 -20.69 -23.36
CA GLN A 488 -8.11 -21.65 -23.54
C GLN A 488 -8.99 -21.39 -24.77
N VAL A 489 -8.67 -20.38 -25.59
CA VAL A 489 -9.55 -19.95 -26.67
C VAL A 489 -9.14 -20.54 -28.00
N GLY A 490 -10.11 -21.07 -28.76
CA GLY A 490 -9.87 -21.69 -30.05
C GLY A 490 -9.25 -20.78 -31.11
N ASN A 491 -9.32 -19.45 -30.93
CA ASN A 491 -8.85 -18.46 -31.90
C ASN A 491 -7.38 -18.06 -31.74
N VAL A 492 -6.70 -18.46 -30.64
CA VAL A 492 -5.28 -18.18 -30.45
C VAL A 492 -4.44 -19.07 -31.36
N THR A 493 -3.63 -18.46 -32.22
CA THR A 493 -2.85 -19.15 -33.26
C THR A 493 -1.44 -19.54 -32.79
N SER A 494 -0.92 -18.90 -31.75
CA SER A 494 0.42 -19.14 -31.20
C SER A 494 0.54 -18.61 -29.78
N ASP A 495 1.33 -19.27 -28.94
CA ASP A 495 1.59 -18.81 -27.56
C ASP A 495 2.69 -17.74 -27.51
N ILE A 496 3.66 -17.82 -28.42
CA ILE A 496 4.69 -16.80 -28.59
C ILE A 496 4.74 -16.43 -30.06
N ASN A 497 4.71 -15.13 -30.37
CA ASN A 497 4.85 -14.68 -31.75
C ASN A 497 5.72 -13.44 -31.94
N ALA A 498 6.21 -13.29 -33.17
CA ALA A 498 6.98 -12.14 -33.60
C ALA A 498 6.47 -11.57 -34.92
N VAL A 499 6.22 -10.25 -34.95
CA VAL A 499 5.83 -9.48 -36.15
C VAL A 499 6.80 -8.33 -36.40
N GLY A 500 6.95 -7.92 -37.65
CA GLY A 500 7.93 -6.90 -38.02
C GLY A 500 9.39 -7.39 -37.90
N VAL A 501 10.31 -6.46 -37.66
CA VAL A 501 11.75 -6.75 -37.58
C VAL A 501 12.12 -7.11 -36.15
N ASN A 502 12.52 -8.36 -35.91
CA ASN A 502 13.02 -8.79 -34.61
C ASN A 502 14.41 -9.43 -34.81
N GLY A 503 15.32 -9.09 -33.92
CA GLY A 503 16.66 -9.65 -33.80
C GLY A 503 16.67 -10.82 -32.83
N HIS A 504 17.83 -11.04 -32.22
CA HIS A 504 18.14 -12.25 -31.48
C HIS A 504 17.15 -12.51 -30.33
N THR A 505 16.53 -13.69 -30.35
CA THR A 505 15.59 -14.17 -29.35
C THR A 505 15.95 -15.60 -28.97
N GLU A 506 16.10 -15.86 -27.67
CA GLU A 506 16.26 -17.21 -27.12
C GLU A 506 15.00 -17.60 -26.37
N ILE A 507 14.46 -18.78 -26.67
CA ILE A 507 13.36 -19.39 -25.92
C ILE A 507 13.86 -20.71 -25.35
N THR A 508 14.01 -20.79 -24.04
CA THR A 508 14.72 -21.90 -23.40
C THR A 508 13.84 -22.71 -22.46
N ASN A 509 14.22 -23.98 -22.32
CA ASN A 509 13.51 -24.99 -21.52
C ASN A 509 12.01 -25.09 -21.88
N VAL A 510 11.72 -25.14 -23.18
CA VAL A 510 10.36 -25.30 -23.69
C VAL A 510 9.83 -26.69 -23.39
N TYR A 511 8.63 -26.73 -22.81
CA TYR A 511 7.81 -27.93 -22.70
C TYR A 511 6.52 -27.73 -23.50
N SER A 512 6.41 -28.41 -24.64
CA SER A 512 5.35 -28.24 -25.63
C SER A 512 3.94 -28.43 -25.07
N GLU A 513 3.75 -29.29 -24.07
CA GLU A 513 2.45 -29.47 -23.41
C GLU A 513 1.97 -28.21 -22.65
N LYS A 514 2.89 -27.30 -22.34
CA LYS A 514 2.61 -25.99 -21.72
C LYS A 514 2.69 -24.82 -22.72
N LEU A 515 2.97 -25.12 -24.00
CA LEU A 515 2.88 -24.19 -25.13
C LEU A 515 2.14 -24.85 -26.30
N THR A 516 0.88 -25.20 -26.05
CA THR A 516 0.06 -26.01 -26.97
C THR A 516 -0.23 -25.35 -28.33
N LYS A 517 -0.09 -24.03 -28.44
CA LYS A 517 -0.22 -23.28 -29.69
C LYS A 517 1.13 -22.99 -30.34
N GLY A 518 2.24 -23.24 -29.64
CA GLY A 518 3.59 -23.17 -30.17
C GLY A 518 4.08 -21.75 -30.44
N ILE A 519 5.08 -21.65 -31.30
CA ILE A 519 5.83 -20.41 -31.58
C ILE A 519 5.68 -20.06 -33.07
N ALA A 520 5.28 -18.81 -33.35
CA ALA A 520 5.07 -18.31 -34.70
C ALA A 520 5.85 -17.03 -35.00
N GLY A 521 6.02 -16.68 -36.27
CA GLY A 521 6.66 -15.44 -36.70
C GLY A 521 7.06 -15.47 -38.17
N SER A 522 7.75 -14.43 -38.64
CA SER A 522 8.26 -14.41 -40.01
C SER A 522 9.32 -15.50 -40.23
N ASP A 523 9.34 -16.11 -41.42
CA ASP A 523 10.34 -17.13 -41.78
C ASP A 523 11.78 -16.64 -41.56
N SER A 524 12.05 -15.36 -41.86
CA SER A 524 13.37 -14.76 -41.62
C SER A 524 13.75 -14.75 -40.15
N TRP A 525 12.83 -14.33 -39.26
CA TRP A 525 13.09 -14.34 -37.82
C TRP A 525 13.30 -15.76 -37.28
N ILE A 526 12.40 -16.65 -37.68
CA ILE A 526 12.41 -18.08 -37.37
C ILE A 526 13.74 -18.74 -37.73
N GLN A 527 14.27 -18.43 -38.92
CA GLN A 527 15.48 -19.05 -39.45
C GLN A 527 16.76 -18.41 -38.90
N ASN A 528 16.76 -17.11 -38.65
CA ASN A 528 18.00 -16.33 -38.50
C ASN A 528 18.26 -15.87 -37.06
N TYR A 529 17.20 -15.60 -36.31
CA TYR A 529 17.28 -14.85 -35.06
C TYR A 529 16.66 -15.57 -33.86
N LEU A 530 15.98 -16.71 -34.07
CA LEU A 530 15.34 -17.48 -33.03
C LEU A 530 16.11 -18.76 -32.69
N THR A 531 16.52 -18.89 -31.44
CA THR A 531 17.07 -20.12 -30.84
C THR A 531 16.04 -20.72 -29.88
N ILE A 532 15.79 -22.03 -29.95
CA ILE A 532 14.86 -22.74 -29.06
C ILE A 532 15.54 -23.94 -28.43
N THR A 533 15.43 -24.10 -27.10
CA THR A 533 15.81 -25.33 -26.38
C THR A 533 14.59 -25.97 -25.70
N GLY A 534 14.58 -27.30 -25.58
CA GLY A 534 13.43 -28.07 -25.10
C GLY A 534 12.89 -29.05 -26.15
N ASP A 535 11.67 -29.53 -25.96
CA ASP A 535 11.03 -30.50 -26.85
C ASP A 535 10.54 -29.89 -28.19
N LEU A 536 10.41 -28.56 -28.27
CA LEU A 536 10.17 -27.79 -29.52
C LEU A 536 11.45 -27.27 -30.19
N SER A 537 12.64 -27.78 -29.80
CA SER A 537 13.93 -27.34 -30.38
C SER A 537 14.12 -27.72 -31.86
N CYS A 538 13.30 -28.61 -32.40
CA CYS A 538 13.36 -29.06 -33.79
C CYS A 538 12.29 -28.38 -34.65
N ARG A 539 12.68 -27.78 -35.78
CA ARG A 539 11.84 -26.97 -36.66
C ARG A 539 11.67 -27.63 -38.02
N ASP A 540 10.45 -27.69 -38.52
CA ASP A 540 10.18 -28.22 -39.86
C ASP A 540 10.47 -27.18 -40.96
N PHE A 541 10.91 -27.65 -42.12
CA PHE A 541 10.98 -26.90 -43.37
C PHE A 541 10.71 -27.82 -44.57
N ILE A 542 10.42 -27.25 -45.74
CA ILE A 542 10.20 -28.03 -46.97
C ILE A 542 11.37 -27.79 -47.94
N PRO A 543 12.32 -28.74 -48.03
CA PRO A 543 13.41 -28.68 -49.00
C PRO A 543 12.94 -28.97 -50.43
N GLY A 544 13.55 -28.31 -51.41
CA GLY A 544 13.46 -28.75 -52.81
C GLY A 544 14.38 -29.95 -53.10
N ILE A 545 14.03 -30.76 -54.11
CA ILE A 545 14.87 -31.87 -54.61
C ILE A 545 15.14 -31.81 -56.13
N PRO A 546 15.57 -30.67 -56.69
CA PRO A 546 15.80 -30.57 -58.13
C PRO A 546 16.88 -31.54 -58.61
N GLY A 547 16.66 -32.12 -59.80
CA GLY A 547 17.56 -33.09 -60.43
C GLY A 547 17.48 -34.52 -59.88
N TRP A 548 16.58 -34.81 -58.94
CA TRP A 548 16.34 -36.18 -58.48
C TRP A 548 15.40 -36.92 -59.43
N THR A 549 15.60 -38.23 -59.59
CA THR A 549 14.62 -39.12 -60.24
C THR A 549 13.80 -39.82 -59.16
N ALA A 550 12.51 -39.51 -59.08
CA ALA A 550 11.59 -40.09 -58.10
C ALA A 550 10.24 -40.46 -58.76
N PRO A 551 10.15 -41.61 -59.46
CA PRO A 551 8.92 -42.00 -60.13
C PRO A 551 7.78 -42.22 -59.13
N GLY A 552 6.63 -41.60 -59.40
CA GLY A 552 5.50 -41.59 -58.47
C GLY A 552 5.60 -40.55 -57.34
N GLY A 553 6.64 -39.70 -57.35
CA GLY A 553 6.87 -38.65 -56.36
C GLY A 553 7.68 -39.10 -55.14
N ALA A 554 7.92 -38.16 -54.24
CA ALA A 554 8.58 -38.39 -52.96
C ALA A 554 7.99 -37.48 -51.88
N LEU A 555 7.89 -38.00 -50.65
CA LEU A 555 7.61 -37.20 -49.46
C LEU A 555 8.94 -36.62 -48.95
N ILE A 556 8.98 -35.30 -48.73
CA ILE A 556 10.20 -34.58 -48.34
C ILE A 556 9.93 -33.88 -47.01
N GLU A 557 10.75 -34.19 -46.02
CA GLU A 557 10.62 -33.66 -44.66
C GLU A 557 11.97 -33.05 -44.28
N GLY A 558 12.02 -31.73 -44.10
CA GLY A 558 13.20 -31.03 -43.59
C GLY A 558 13.01 -30.70 -42.11
N LYS A 559 14.04 -30.91 -41.32
CA LYS A 559 14.10 -30.54 -39.89
C LYS A 559 15.40 -29.84 -39.57
N PHE A 560 15.37 -28.81 -38.72
CA PHE A 560 16.59 -28.18 -38.21
C PHE A 560 16.47 -27.72 -36.76
N THR A 561 17.61 -27.67 -36.08
CA THR A 561 17.78 -27.03 -34.78
C THR A 561 18.85 -25.97 -34.92
N ARG A 562 18.54 -24.74 -34.51
CA ARG A 562 19.48 -23.63 -34.48
C ARG A 562 19.96 -23.43 -33.05
N ASN A 563 21.27 -23.48 -32.86
CA ASN A 563 21.94 -23.10 -31.63
C ASN A 563 22.92 -21.97 -31.96
N ASN A 564 22.47 -20.73 -31.81
CA ASN A 564 23.21 -19.53 -32.20
C ASN A 564 23.63 -19.59 -33.70
N LYS A 565 24.93 -19.61 -34.00
CA LYS A 565 25.45 -19.68 -35.37
C LYS A 565 25.49 -21.09 -35.96
N ILE A 566 25.27 -22.12 -35.15
CA ILE A 566 25.31 -23.52 -35.61
C ILE A 566 23.88 -23.97 -35.89
N VAL A 567 23.62 -24.37 -37.13
CA VAL A 567 22.36 -25.00 -37.51
C VAL A 567 22.61 -26.46 -37.84
N SER A 568 22.04 -27.36 -37.05
CA SER A 568 22.02 -28.79 -37.36
C SER A 568 20.74 -29.11 -38.09
N PHE A 569 20.81 -29.87 -39.18
CA PHE A 569 19.65 -30.19 -40.00
C PHE A 569 19.60 -31.68 -40.37
N SER A 570 18.40 -32.12 -40.74
CA SER A 570 18.12 -33.42 -41.33
C SER A 570 17.06 -33.24 -42.42
N VAL A 571 17.32 -33.78 -43.60
CA VAL A 571 16.34 -33.88 -44.69
C VAL A 571 16.08 -35.36 -44.94
N LYS A 572 14.81 -35.75 -44.90
CA LYS A 572 14.35 -37.10 -45.25
C LYS A 572 13.58 -37.04 -46.56
N VAL A 573 14.01 -37.84 -47.53
CA VAL A 573 13.36 -38.00 -48.82
C VAL A 573 12.87 -39.44 -48.95
N SER A 574 11.56 -39.64 -48.95
CA SER A 574 10.93 -40.96 -49.00
C SER A 574 10.29 -41.18 -50.37
N PRO A 575 10.78 -42.11 -51.20
CA PRO A 575 10.18 -42.35 -52.51
C PRO A 575 8.84 -43.05 -52.43
N THR A 576 7.98 -42.82 -53.42
CA THR A 576 6.85 -43.71 -53.70
C THR A 576 7.32 -45.05 -54.29
N ASN A 577 8.26 -45.01 -55.24
CA ASN A 577 8.83 -46.21 -55.89
C ASN A 577 10.33 -46.37 -55.60
N TYR A 578 11.15 -45.47 -56.16
CA TYR A 578 12.60 -45.43 -55.92
C TYR A 578 13.14 -44.01 -56.10
N LEU A 579 14.33 -43.75 -55.56
CA LEU A 579 15.12 -42.55 -55.77
C LEU A 579 16.39 -42.90 -56.54
N SER A 580 16.80 -42.05 -57.47
CA SER A 580 18.18 -41.99 -57.95
C SER A 580 18.69 -40.54 -58.03
N CYS A 581 19.99 -40.39 -57.83
CA CYS A 581 20.71 -39.13 -57.81
C CYS A 581 21.94 -39.21 -58.72
N GLU A 582 22.20 -38.13 -59.44
CA GLU A 582 23.40 -37.95 -60.25
C GLU A 582 24.23 -36.79 -59.70
N HIS A 583 25.50 -37.06 -59.43
CA HIS A 583 26.45 -36.10 -58.90
C HIS A 583 26.61 -34.91 -59.85
N GLY A 584 26.46 -33.70 -59.32
CA GLY A 584 26.50 -32.45 -60.09
C GLY A 584 25.17 -32.05 -60.75
N LEU A 585 24.12 -32.87 -60.67
CA LEU A 585 22.78 -32.54 -61.17
C LEU A 585 21.72 -32.56 -60.05
N SER A 586 21.74 -33.57 -59.19
CA SER A 586 20.78 -33.72 -58.09
C SER A 586 21.22 -32.93 -56.86
N LYS A 587 20.30 -32.14 -56.29
CA LYS A 587 20.58 -31.30 -55.12
C LYS A 587 19.37 -31.15 -54.20
N THR A 588 19.60 -30.76 -52.96
CA THR A 588 18.58 -30.23 -52.06
C THR A 588 18.97 -28.83 -51.57
N THR A 589 18.05 -28.12 -50.92
CA THR A 589 18.22 -26.72 -50.52
C THR A 589 17.82 -26.55 -49.07
N LEU A 590 18.71 -25.95 -48.30
CA LEU A 590 18.46 -25.53 -46.94
C LEU A 590 17.83 -24.12 -46.92
N PRO A 591 17.12 -23.76 -45.84
CA PRO A 591 16.75 -22.38 -45.59
C PRO A 591 17.96 -21.46 -45.61
N SER A 592 17.74 -20.17 -45.92
CA SER A 592 18.85 -19.21 -46.09
C SER A 592 19.70 -19.03 -44.83
N PHE A 593 19.10 -19.19 -43.65
CA PHE A 593 19.72 -19.03 -42.33
C PHE A 593 20.52 -17.72 -42.12
N GLY A 594 20.28 -16.69 -42.94
CA GLY A 594 20.96 -15.40 -42.89
C GLY A 594 22.28 -15.37 -43.68
N GLY A 595 22.52 -16.40 -44.49
CA GLY A 595 23.78 -16.65 -45.20
C GLY A 595 24.71 -17.58 -44.42
N LEU A 596 25.48 -18.39 -45.16
CA LEU A 596 26.39 -19.40 -44.61
C LEU A 596 27.86 -18.99 -44.80
N LEU A 597 28.68 -19.15 -43.76
CA LEU A 597 30.09 -18.70 -43.73
C LEU A 597 31.05 -19.61 -44.50
N TYR A 598 30.77 -20.92 -44.58
CA TYR A 598 31.68 -21.90 -45.16
C TYR A 598 30.92 -23.08 -45.76
N GLY A 599 31.48 -23.67 -46.82
CA GLY A 599 30.91 -24.86 -47.45
C GLY A 599 31.01 -26.08 -46.52
N GLY A 600 29.87 -26.54 -46.00
CA GLY A 600 29.79 -27.69 -45.10
C GLY A 600 29.77 -29.03 -45.85
N ALA A 601 29.72 -30.12 -45.10
CA ALA A 601 29.43 -31.45 -45.63
C ALA A 601 28.28 -32.08 -44.85
N ALA A 602 27.35 -32.72 -45.55
CA ALA A 602 26.28 -33.53 -44.98
C ALA A 602 26.58 -35.01 -45.18
N GLN A 603 26.24 -35.85 -44.22
CA GLN A 603 26.22 -37.30 -44.41
C GLN A 603 24.95 -37.71 -45.14
N VAL A 604 25.09 -38.63 -46.10
CA VAL A 604 23.98 -39.18 -46.87
C VAL A 604 23.89 -40.68 -46.64
N SER A 605 22.76 -41.13 -46.09
CA SER A 605 22.50 -42.55 -45.83
C SER A 605 21.05 -42.89 -46.15
N ASN A 606 20.70 -44.17 -46.28
CA ASN A 606 19.29 -44.58 -46.28
C ASN A 606 18.86 -45.14 -44.92
N THR A 607 17.54 -45.28 -44.74
CA THR A 607 16.93 -45.87 -43.54
C THR A 607 17.29 -47.34 -43.30
N ALA A 608 17.93 -48.02 -44.26
CA ALA A 608 18.45 -49.38 -44.09
C ALA A 608 19.93 -49.42 -43.66
N GLY A 609 20.55 -48.27 -43.39
CA GLY A 609 21.92 -48.16 -42.89
C GLY A 609 23.00 -48.14 -43.98
N THR A 610 22.64 -48.10 -45.26
CA THR A 610 23.61 -47.89 -46.36
C THR A 610 24.11 -46.45 -46.33
N ASN A 611 25.43 -46.24 -46.20
CA ASN A 611 26.06 -44.93 -46.31
C ASN A 611 26.50 -44.68 -47.77
N TYR A 612 26.06 -43.56 -48.35
CA TYR A 612 26.37 -43.15 -49.72
C TYR A 612 27.48 -42.09 -49.80
N GLY A 613 28.08 -41.73 -48.67
CA GLY A 613 29.16 -40.75 -48.55
C GLY A 613 28.66 -39.37 -48.13
N SER A 614 29.50 -38.36 -48.41
CA SER A 614 29.22 -36.97 -48.04
C SER A 614 28.68 -36.17 -49.22
N ALA A 615 27.66 -35.34 -48.97
CA ALA A 615 27.19 -34.31 -49.87
C ALA A 615 27.85 -32.97 -49.52
N MET A 616 28.30 -32.22 -50.53
CA MET A 616 28.86 -30.88 -50.32
C MET A 616 27.74 -29.86 -50.14
N ILE A 617 27.91 -28.93 -49.21
CA ILE A 617 26.99 -27.82 -48.97
C ILE A 617 27.69 -26.54 -49.42
N ASP A 618 27.08 -25.74 -50.29
CA ASP A 618 27.63 -24.43 -50.68
C ASP A 618 27.13 -23.28 -49.79
N THR A 619 27.66 -22.08 -49.99
CA THR A 619 27.33 -20.89 -49.19
C THR A 619 25.90 -20.38 -49.42
N ASN A 620 25.20 -20.87 -50.46
CA ASN A 620 23.80 -20.56 -50.73
C ASN A 620 22.85 -21.60 -50.10
N GLY A 621 23.38 -22.56 -49.32
CA GLY A 621 22.60 -23.63 -48.70
C GLY A 621 22.20 -24.74 -49.67
N VAL A 622 22.84 -24.84 -50.85
CA VAL A 622 22.61 -25.94 -51.77
C VAL A 622 23.45 -27.14 -51.34
N VAL A 623 22.79 -28.28 -51.19
CA VAL A 623 23.40 -29.57 -50.84
C VAL A 623 23.48 -30.44 -52.09
N TRP A 624 24.68 -30.65 -52.61
CA TRP A 624 24.96 -31.42 -53.82
C TRP A 624 25.08 -32.91 -53.50
N MET A 625 24.19 -33.72 -54.09
CA MET A 625 24.07 -35.14 -53.75
C MET A 625 25.19 -35.99 -54.38
N PRO A 626 25.65 -37.04 -53.69
CA PRO A 626 26.48 -38.07 -54.30
C PRO A 626 25.66 -38.91 -55.32
N ASN A 627 26.36 -39.69 -56.15
CA ASN A 627 25.71 -40.63 -57.05
C ASN A 627 24.97 -41.72 -56.26
N ILE A 628 23.68 -41.90 -56.55
CA ILE A 628 22.84 -42.97 -56.01
C ILE A 628 22.12 -43.61 -57.20
N THR A 629 22.51 -44.82 -57.59
CA THR A 629 22.00 -45.49 -58.80
C THR A 629 20.51 -45.81 -58.72
N SER A 630 20.06 -46.36 -57.60
CA SER A 630 18.63 -46.59 -57.30
C SER A 630 18.49 -47.05 -55.84
N THR A 631 17.48 -46.55 -55.12
CA THR A 631 17.10 -47.10 -53.81
C THR A 631 15.60 -46.93 -53.57
N SER A 632 14.95 -47.95 -53.00
CA SER A 632 13.55 -47.89 -52.53
C SER A 632 13.44 -47.42 -51.08
N ASN A 633 14.56 -47.33 -50.35
CA ASN A 633 14.58 -46.84 -48.97
C ASN A 633 14.59 -45.31 -48.94
N ALA A 634 14.06 -44.72 -47.88
CA ALA A 634 14.15 -43.28 -47.68
C ALA A 634 15.61 -42.86 -47.46
N ILE A 635 16.01 -41.74 -48.06
CA ILE A 635 17.33 -41.13 -47.90
C ILE A 635 17.27 -40.09 -46.78
N ILE A 636 18.25 -40.13 -45.88
CA ILE A 636 18.49 -39.17 -44.82
C ILE A 636 19.77 -38.40 -45.14
N ILE A 637 19.66 -37.08 -45.19
CA ILE A 637 20.75 -36.13 -45.40
C ILE A 637 20.86 -35.30 -44.12
N SER A 638 21.94 -35.44 -43.37
CA SER A 638 22.09 -34.73 -42.10
C SER A 638 23.48 -34.11 -41.95
N GLY A 639 23.54 -32.97 -41.27
CA GLY A 639 24.78 -32.26 -41.05
C GLY A 639 24.57 -31.01 -40.23
N SER A 640 25.65 -30.23 -40.09
CA SER A 640 25.60 -28.92 -39.44
C SER A 640 26.26 -27.87 -40.34
N VAL A 641 25.69 -26.68 -40.36
CA VAL A 641 26.22 -25.50 -41.07
C VAL A 641 26.48 -24.37 -40.09
N LEU A 642 27.45 -23.52 -40.45
CA LEU A 642 27.75 -22.29 -39.72
C LEU A 642 27.19 -21.09 -40.48
N THR A 643 26.38 -20.30 -39.80
CA THR A 643 25.71 -19.11 -40.34
C THR A 643 26.52 -17.85 -40.01
N ASN A 644 26.27 -16.77 -40.77
CA ASN A 644 26.97 -15.48 -40.63
C ASN A 644 26.90 -14.88 -39.22
#